data_AF-A0A2N2B207-F1
#
_entry.id   AF-A0A2N2B207-F1
#
_cell.length_a   1.000
_cell.length_b   1.000
_cell.length_c   1.000
_cell.angle_alpha   90.00
_cell.angle_beta   90.00
_cell.angle_gamma   90.00
#
_symmetry.space_group_name_H-M   'P 1'
#
loop_
_entity.id
_entity.type
_entity.pdbx_description
1 polymer ?
#
loop_
_entity_poly.entity_id
_entity_poly.type
_entity_poly.pdbx_seq_one_letter_code
_entity_poly.pdbx_strand_id
1 'polypeptide(L)'
;MRIDLQVDCNKKEILENIQCYENLPNYQIYTALYDELLYENAEILIPIGYYVLTPQLEEVAEANIEMSVCCIVTLGKAVDVKIHSYFEASDYLKGVLLNGIVDFILFSASNQLYHHVFDEVKSQGMMMTKRKEPGTCNIPVTAQKWILDTVNAVERTDITITSGYMLNPTKSIGYFYGASKSIAYTPFDHDCSQCDHIHCPQRKIYVTVKTDEKELVLQVKSGSNLLDILRESKLPVQADCSGKQICGKCKVKILSKNLLPSENEKLILSNTEIADGIVLACFQQVNTNIVIEIKHLEATILSDFHFPNIKRKKYKSKIIKGLLKYSKNNKSSTDLIHKLFGKKYTYTLSALRKLSSILPNEPLIALIKDEKEIVHIEKENIKNLFTIGIDIGTTTIVIALVDLIEEKVVSMYKCINPQKTYGADIISRIQYVGDHQDKVLTNVMIEALLKGITHLMDTHQLISGQILEIAISGNTTMLYLLTGIDPKSLASSPFSTTHMGLINISFSELFADMRLSCPIILMPGLSAYIGADILSGLYFSGITEMEGNYLFIDIGTNGELAIKVNNRIICVATAAGPAFEGTNITFGMGSLEGAICGVTSQNNGDWLLEVIGNSTPKGICGSGLIDVMAHCLNQGLVDETGRIQEGQIIPILPSNGSIYLSQQDIRELQLAKAAIAAGIEVLLQESGCNIENLDCLLLAGGFGHHLNIKNAIRIGLLPGGLENKTKVIGNSSLGGTVRYLLEKNSQSTLSDINQKCEYLELSNHIQFYDCFVNHINF
;
A
#
# COMPACT_ATOMS: atom_id res chain seq x y z
N MET A 1 26.92 -21.24 29.60
CA MET A 1 27.22 -21.00 28.18
C MET A 1 27.36 -19.51 27.94
N ARG A 2 28.40 -19.11 27.19
CA ARG A 2 28.66 -17.73 26.78
C ARG A 2 28.20 -17.48 25.35
N ILE A 3 27.58 -16.33 25.11
CA ILE A 3 27.12 -15.85 23.79
C ILE A 3 27.64 -14.44 23.58
N ASP A 4 28.27 -14.20 22.43
CA ASP A 4 28.58 -12.84 21.98
C ASP A 4 27.33 -12.28 21.29
N LEU A 5 26.84 -11.15 21.78
CA LEU A 5 25.59 -10.54 21.35
C LEU A 5 25.87 -9.35 20.43
N GLN A 6 24.99 -9.11 19.47
CA GLN A 6 25.08 -7.99 18.52
C GLN A 6 23.79 -7.20 18.55
N VAL A 7 23.90 -5.94 18.98
CA VAL A 7 22.77 -5.03 19.13
C VAL A 7 22.85 -3.93 18.07
N ASP A 8 21.76 -3.75 17.33
CA ASP A 8 21.59 -2.58 16.48
C ASP A 8 21.11 -1.39 17.32
N CYS A 9 21.82 -0.27 17.25
CA CYS A 9 21.56 0.89 18.09
C CYS A 9 20.55 1.81 17.41
N ASN A 10 19.31 1.86 17.92
CA ASN A 10 18.31 2.79 17.42
C ASN A 10 18.55 4.20 18.00
N LYS A 11 19.15 5.08 17.19
CA LYS A 11 19.46 6.47 17.56
C LYS A 11 18.24 7.21 18.12
N LYS A 12 17.08 7.11 17.47
CA LYS A 12 15.86 7.82 17.88
C LYS A 12 15.43 7.36 19.28
N GLU A 13 15.37 6.05 19.50
CA GLU A 13 14.95 5.48 20.78
C GLU A 13 15.91 5.84 21.93
N ILE A 14 17.23 5.84 21.66
CA ILE A 14 18.24 6.23 22.65
C ILE A 14 18.12 7.72 23.00
N LEU A 15 17.96 8.59 22.01
CA LEU A 15 17.78 10.03 22.24
C LEU A 15 16.48 10.31 23.02
N GLU A 16 15.38 9.63 22.69
CA GLU A 16 14.13 9.73 23.44
C GLU A 16 14.27 9.24 24.89
N ASN A 17 15.05 8.18 25.14
CA ASN A 17 15.30 7.65 26.48
C ASN A 17 16.01 8.64 27.40
N ILE A 18 16.86 9.50 26.84
CA ILE A 18 17.50 10.61 27.57
C ILE A 18 16.69 11.92 27.47
N GLN A 19 15.42 11.84 27.09
CA GLN A 19 14.48 12.97 26.96
C GLN A 19 14.92 14.02 25.92
N CYS A 20 15.64 13.59 24.89
CA CYS A 20 16.05 14.43 23.77
C CYS A 20 15.15 14.18 22.55
N TYR A 21 14.27 15.14 22.25
CA TYR A 21 13.28 15.08 21.17
C TYR A 21 13.66 16.04 20.03
N GLU A 22 13.22 15.73 18.80
CA GLU A 22 13.55 16.50 17.58
C GLU A 22 13.17 17.98 17.64
N ASN A 23 12.12 18.30 18.40
CA ASN A 23 11.63 19.68 18.58
C ASN A 23 12.48 20.50 19.57
N LEU A 24 13.50 19.91 20.22
CA LEU A 24 14.37 20.62 21.13
C LEU A 24 15.49 21.36 20.38
N PRO A 25 15.83 22.60 20.76
CA PRO A 25 16.84 23.42 20.08
C PRO A 25 18.22 22.76 19.95
N ASN A 26 18.55 21.86 20.87
CA ASN A 26 19.87 21.22 20.95
C ASN A 26 19.92 19.83 20.30
N TYR A 27 18.82 19.33 19.70
CA TYR A 27 18.74 17.96 19.17
C TYR A 27 19.91 17.62 18.23
N GLN A 28 20.25 18.52 17.31
CA GLN A 28 21.36 18.36 16.36
C GLN A 28 22.73 18.15 17.05
N ILE A 29 22.94 18.77 18.21
CA ILE A 29 24.18 18.61 19.00
C ILE A 29 24.24 17.20 19.58
N TYR A 30 23.13 16.70 20.13
CA TYR A 30 23.06 15.34 20.67
C TYR A 30 23.20 14.28 19.58
N THR A 31 22.62 14.51 18.40
CA THR A 31 22.76 13.62 17.24
C THR A 31 24.21 13.49 16.80
N ALA A 32 24.93 14.60 16.64
CA ALA A 32 26.34 14.57 16.24
C ALA A 32 27.21 13.87 17.29
N LEU A 33 26.98 14.18 18.57
CA LEU A 33 27.73 13.59 19.68
C LEU A 33 27.46 12.08 19.82
N TYR A 34 26.24 11.63 19.54
CA TYR A 34 25.88 10.22 19.55
C TYR A 34 26.70 9.43 18.53
N ASP A 35 26.81 9.94 17.30
CA ASP A 35 27.56 9.28 16.23
C ASP A 35 29.06 9.21 16.56
N GLU A 36 29.60 10.29 17.12
CA GLU A 36 30.97 10.35 17.64
C GLU A 36 31.21 9.29 18.72
N LEU A 37 30.33 9.22 19.73
CA LEU A 37 30.47 8.28 20.84
C LEU A 37 30.35 6.82 20.42
N LEU A 38 29.44 6.48 19.50
CA LEU A 38 29.35 5.12 18.98
C LEU A 38 30.64 4.72 18.24
N TYR A 39 31.17 5.61 17.42
CA TYR A 39 32.39 5.35 16.67
C TYR A 39 33.61 5.19 17.59
N GLU A 40 33.81 6.14 18.52
CA GLU A 40 34.95 6.12 19.46
C GLU A 40 34.97 4.92 20.40
N ASN A 41 33.80 4.36 20.71
CA ASN A 41 33.65 3.33 21.76
C ASN A 41 33.19 1.98 21.22
N ALA A 42 33.21 1.76 19.91
CA ALA A 42 32.70 0.55 19.27
C ALA A 42 33.30 -0.75 19.86
N GLU A 43 34.58 -0.75 20.25
CA GLU A 43 35.26 -1.93 20.80
C GLU A 43 34.79 -2.32 22.21
N ILE A 44 34.28 -1.37 22.99
CA ILE A 44 33.81 -1.62 24.36
C ILE A 44 32.28 -1.75 24.44
N LEU A 45 31.56 -1.44 23.36
CA LEU A 45 30.10 -1.51 23.26
C LEU A 45 29.61 -2.88 22.77
N ILE A 46 30.34 -3.95 23.08
CA ILE A 46 30.01 -5.32 22.67
C ILE A 46 29.46 -6.09 23.88
N PRO A 47 28.14 -6.34 23.94
CA PRO A 47 27.54 -7.05 25.06
C PRO A 47 27.84 -8.55 25.01
N ILE A 48 28.03 -9.14 26.18
CA ILE A 48 28.20 -10.59 26.36
C ILE A 48 27.04 -11.12 27.19
N GLY A 49 26.40 -12.17 26.69
CA GLY A 49 25.38 -12.92 27.40
C GLY A 49 25.93 -14.22 27.99
N TYR A 50 25.51 -14.54 29.20
CA TYR A 50 25.76 -15.81 29.86
C TYR A 50 24.42 -16.41 30.26
N TYR A 51 24.26 -17.71 30.09
CA TYR A 51 23.11 -18.41 30.64
C TYR A 51 23.44 -19.85 31.04
N VAL A 52 22.69 -20.37 32.00
CA VAL A 52 22.79 -21.74 32.52
C VAL A 52 21.40 -22.28 32.81
N LEU A 53 21.11 -23.48 32.27
CA LEU A 53 19.95 -24.28 32.66
C LEU A 53 20.34 -25.15 33.86
N THR A 54 19.60 -25.02 34.95
CA THR A 54 19.83 -25.74 36.21
C THR A 54 18.50 -26.32 36.72
N PRO A 55 18.50 -27.38 37.56
CA PRO A 55 17.32 -27.69 38.37
C PRO A 55 16.79 -26.43 39.06
N GLN A 56 15.48 -26.40 39.30
CA GLN A 56 14.84 -25.24 39.89
C GLN A 56 15.58 -24.74 41.15
N LEU A 57 15.84 -23.43 41.19
CA LEU A 57 16.44 -22.79 42.36
C LEU A 57 15.51 -22.94 43.56
N GLU A 58 16.02 -23.52 44.65
CA GLU A 58 15.25 -23.82 45.86
C GLU A 58 14.67 -22.54 46.49
N GLU A 59 15.42 -21.43 46.42
CA GLU A 59 15.09 -20.15 47.02
C GLU A 59 13.92 -19.42 46.33
N VAL A 60 13.58 -19.83 45.11
CA VAL A 60 12.48 -19.27 44.29
C VAL A 60 11.60 -20.39 43.70
N ALA A 61 11.44 -21.47 44.47
CA ALA A 61 10.64 -22.61 44.06
C ALA A 61 9.17 -22.23 43.87
N GLU A 62 8.63 -22.63 42.72
CA GLU A 62 7.28 -22.40 42.23
C GLU A 62 6.74 -23.71 41.67
N ALA A 63 5.45 -23.95 41.91
CA ALA A 63 4.75 -25.11 41.38
C ALA A 63 4.79 -25.12 39.84
N ASN A 64 4.91 -26.31 39.26
CA ASN A 64 4.90 -26.56 37.81
C ASN A 64 6.12 -26.05 37.03
N ILE A 65 7.20 -25.69 37.71
CA ILE A 65 8.51 -25.40 37.10
C ILE A 65 9.44 -26.59 37.32
N GLU A 66 10.14 -27.03 36.27
CA GLU A 66 11.07 -28.17 36.32
C GLU A 66 12.52 -27.69 36.40
N MET A 67 12.83 -26.61 35.67
CA MET A 67 14.18 -26.06 35.52
C MET A 67 14.17 -24.55 35.75
N SER A 68 15.30 -24.00 36.16
CA SER A 68 15.57 -22.56 36.15
C SER A 68 16.62 -22.23 35.09
N VAL A 69 16.43 -21.11 34.41
CA VAL A 69 17.39 -20.60 33.41
C VAL A 69 17.95 -19.28 33.90
N CYS A 70 19.15 -19.33 34.48
CA CYS A 70 19.84 -18.16 35.02
C CYS A 70 20.60 -17.45 33.90
N CYS A 71 20.38 -16.14 33.74
CA CYS A 71 20.96 -15.33 32.67
C CYS A 71 21.68 -14.10 33.25
N ILE A 72 22.81 -13.74 32.65
CA ILE A 72 23.52 -12.49 32.92
C ILE A 72 23.93 -11.86 31.59
N VAL A 73 23.68 -10.56 31.43
CA VAL A 73 24.22 -9.77 30.32
C VAL A 73 25.12 -8.68 30.88
N THR A 74 26.28 -8.46 30.27
CA THR A 74 27.23 -7.42 30.68
C THR A 74 27.94 -6.77 29.49
N LEU A 75 28.32 -5.51 29.65
CA LEU A 75 29.22 -4.77 28.73
C LEU A 75 30.66 -4.68 29.27
N GLY A 76 30.92 -5.28 30.42
CA GLY A 76 32.26 -5.31 31.01
C GLY A 76 32.70 -4.00 31.66
N LYS A 77 33.88 -4.04 32.30
CA LYS A 77 34.41 -2.94 33.13
C LYS A 77 34.89 -1.74 32.31
N ALA A 78 35.30 -1.95 31.07
CA ALA A 78 35.88 -0.91 30.23
C ALA A 78 34.89 0.25 29.98
N VAL A 79 33.61 -0.07 29.84
CA VAL A 79 32.53 0.91 29.68
C VAL A 79 32.35 1.77 30.93
N ASP A 80 32.34 1.16 32.12
CA ASP A 80 32.28 1.91 33.38
C ASP A 80 33.44 2.89 33.47
N VAL A 81 34.67 2.44 33.22
CA VAL A 81 35.87 3.29 33.25
C VAL A 81 35.74 4.47 32.28
N LYS A 82 35.23 4.22 31.07
CA LYS A 82 35.07 5.25 30.05
C LYS A 82 34.01 6.29 30.43
N ILE A 83 32.85 5.86 30.93
CA ILE A 83 31.80 6.77 31.43
C ILE A 83 32.35 7.64 32.56
N HIS A 84 33.06 7.05 33.53
CA HIS A 84 33.66 7.78 34.64
C HIS A 84 34.70 8.81 34.15
N SER A 85 35.50 8.46 33.13
CA SER A 85 36.49 9.39 32.57
C SER A 85 35.88 10.67 32.00
N TYR A 86 34.68 10.60 31.40
CA TYR A 86 33.97 11.79 30.92
C TYR A 86 33.46 12.65 32.08
N PHE A 87 32.95 12.04 33.14
CA PHE A 87 32.53 12.77 34.34
C PHE A 87 33.71 13.43 35.07
N GLU A 88 34.86 12.76 35.19
CA GLU A 88 36.08 13.33 35.77
C GLU A 88 36.63 14.49 34.92
N ALA A 89 36.50 14.41 33.60
CA ALA A 89 36.85 15.48 32.66
C ALA A 89 35.81 16.62 32.60
N SER A 90 34.74 16.57 33.42
CA SER A 90 33.62 17.52 33.40
C SER A 90 32.85 17.58 32.07
N ASP A 91 32.96 16.55 31.22
CA ASP A 91 32.16 16.37 30.01
C ASP A 91 30.89 15.58 30.34
N TYR A 92 30.00 16.23 31.09
CA TYR A 92 28.76 15.63 31.57
C TYR A 92 27.84 15.16 30.43
N LEU A 93 27.87 15.87 29.28
CA LEU A 93 27.03 15.55 28.14
C LEU A 93 27.44 14.22 27.50
N LYS A 94 28.74 14.01 27.25
CA LYS A 94 29.24 12.71 26.78
C LYS A 94 29.01 11.61 27.81
N GLY A 95 29.21 11.90 29.10
CA GLY A 95 28.97 10.93 30.18
C GLY A 95 27.52 10.45 30.23
N VAL A 96 26.55 11.35 30.21
CA VAL A 96 25.11 11.03 30.23
C VAL A 96 24.69 10.30 28.94
N LEU A 97 25.14 10.78 27.77
CA LEU A 97 24.77 10.20 26.48
C LEU A 97 25.35 8.78 26.32
N LEU A 98 26.63 8.58 26.64
CA LEU A 98 27.24 7.25 26.61
C LEU A 98 26.56 6.31 27.60
N ASN A 99 26.21 6.78 28.80
CA ASN A 99 25.46 5.98 29.76
C ASN A 99 24.09 5.56 29.21
N GLY A 100 23.37 6.46 28.54
CA GLY A 100 22.09 6.14 27.89
C GLY A 100 22.22 5.14 26.73
N ILE A 101 23.26 5.26 25.91
CA ILE A 101 23.60 4.30 24.85
C ILE A 101 23.84 2.90 25.45
N VAL A 102 24.65 2.85 26.50
CA VAL A 102 25.04 1.61 27.19
C VAL A 102 23.84 0.92 27.83
N ASP A 103 22.98 1.68 28.50
CA ASP A 103 21.76 1.13 29.10
C ASP A 103 20.84 0.54 28.02
N PHE A 104 20.66 1.24 26.89
CA PHE A 104 19.91 0.71 25.74
C PHE A 104 20.50 -0.58 25.17
N ILE A 105 21.83 -0.62 24.96
CA ILE A 105 22.51 -1.82 24.45
C ILE A 105 22.32 -2.99 25.41
N LEU A 106 22.45 -2.74 26.71
CA LEU A 106 22.30 -3.76 27.75
C LEU A 106 20.89 -4.37 27.75
N PHE A 107 19.84 -3.53 27.63
CA PHE A 107 18.46 -4.01 27.52
C PHE A 107 18.21 -4.77 26.21
N SER A 108 18.63 -4.22 25.08
CA SER A 108 18.45 -4.86 23.77
C SER A 108 19.19 -6.20 23.67
N ALA A 109 20.39 -6.28 24.23
CA ALA A 109 21.15 -7.53 24.34
C ALA A 109 20.42 -8.57 25.21
N SER A 110 19.77 -8.15 26.30
CA SER A 110 18.97 -9.07 27.12
C SER A 110 17.79 -9.70 26.36
N ASN A 111 17.14 -8.94 25.47
CA ASN A 111 16.07 -9.46 24.60
C ASN A 111 16.62 -10.43 23.55
N GLN A 112 17.80 -10.13 22.98
CA GLN A 112 18.46 -11.05 22.05
C GLN A 112 18.85 -12.36 22.72
N LEU A 113 19.38 -12.30 23.95
CA LEU A 113 19.70 -13.49 24.73
C LEU A 113 18.44 -14.32 25.02
N TYR A 114 17.31 -13.67 25.34
CA TYR A 114 16.03 -14.35 25.54
C TYR A 114 15.65 -15.21 24.33
N HIS A 115 15.72 -14.68 23.11
CA HIS A 115 15.36 -15.44 21.90
C HIS A 115 16.22 -16.69 21.73
N HIS A 116 17.53 -16.57 21.96
CA HIS A 116 18.44 -17.72 21.88
C HIS A 116 18.10 -18.79 22.92
N VAL A 117 17.91 -18.37 24.18
CA VAL A 117 17.59 -19.27 25.28
C VAL A 117 16.21 -19.92 25.07
N PHE A 118 15.24 -19.16 24.57
CA PHE A 118 13.90 -19.65 24.29
C PHE A 118 13.91 -20.75 23.24
N ASP A 119 14.65 -20.56 22.14
CA ASP A 119 14.77 -21.57 21.09
C ASP A 119 15.42 -22.86 21.60
N GLU A 120 16.44 -22.75 22.46
CA GLU A 120 17.06 -23.92 23.07
C GLU A 120 16.11 -24.65 24.03
N VAL A 121 15.47 -23.95 24.96
CA VAL A 121 14.52 -24.55 25.92
C VAL A 121 13.36 -25.23 25.17
N LYS A 122 12.88 -24.58 24.09
CA LYS A 122 11.86 -25.13 23.21
C LYS A 122 12.32 -26.37 22.47
N SER A 123 13.58 -26.45 22.04
CA SER A 123 14.15 -27.65 21.42
C SER A 123 14.17 -28.86 22.37
N GLN A 124 14.18 -28.60 23.68
CA GLN A 124 14.07 -29.61 24.73
C GLN A 124 12.61 -29.95 25.10
N GLY A 125 11.63 -29.39 24.39
CA GLY A 125 10.20 -29.65 24.57
C GLY A 125 9.57 -28.93 25.76
N MET A 126 10.25 -27.93 26.33
CA MET A 126 9.76 -27.11 27.44
C MET A 126 9.37 -25.71 26.94
N MET A 127 8.56 -25.00 27.72
CA MET A 127 8.28 -23.58 27.54
C MET A 127 8.86 -22.80 28.73
N MET A 128 9.04 -21.49 28.57
CA MET A 128 9.58 -20.61 29.60
C MET A 128 8.50 -19.71 30.21
N THR A 129 8.65 -19.38 31.50
CA THR A 129 7.90 -18.29 32.12
C THR A 129 8.35 -16.94 31.55
N LYS A 130 7.70 -15.86 31.99
CA LYS A 130 8.23 -14.50 31.81
C LYS A 130 9.48 -14.29 32.68
N ARG A 131 10.28 -13.29 32.32
CA ARG A 131 11.50 -12.88 33.02
C ARG A 131 11.22 -12.53 34.46
N LYS A 132 12.10 -12.98 35.36
CA LYS A 132 12.13 -12.59 36.78
C LYS A 132 13.43 -11.87 37.09
N GLU A 133 13.30 -10.62 37.55
CA GLU A 133 14.44 -9.75 37.83
C GLU A 133 14.54 -9.48 39.34
N PRO A 134 15.70 -9.71 39.97
CA PRO A 134 15.93 -9.39 41.38
C PRO A 134 15.63 -7.93 41.72
N GLY A 135 14.81 -7.70 42.76
CA GLY A 135 14.35 -6.37 43.16
C GLY A 135 13.01 -5.93 42.54
N THR A 136 12.39 -6.76 41.70
CA THR A 136 11.07 -6.53 41.09
C THR A 136 10.11 -7.68 41.41
N CYS A 137 8.80 -7.47 41.30
CA CYS A 137 7.78 -8.54 41.28
C CYS A 137 7.91 -9.57 42.42
N ASN A 138 8.17 -9.10 43.66
CA ASN A 138 8.43 -9.92 44.86
C ASN A 138 9.70 -10.81 44.84
N ILE A 139 10.62 -10.60 43.91
CA ILE A 139 11.93 -11.28 43.90
C ILE A 139 12.93 -10.47 44.74
N PRO A 140 13.54 -11.06 45.78
CA PRO A 140 14.49 -10.34 46.62
C PRO A 140 15.77 -10.00 45.85
N VAL A 141 16.39 -8.86 46.16
CA VAL A 141 17.67 -8.42 45.53
C VAL A 141 18.81 -9.43 45.77
N THR A 142 18.71 -10.22 46.85
CA THR A 142 19.63 -11.32 47.16
C THR A 142 19.72 -12.36 46.05
N ALA A 143 18.69 -12.47 45.21
CA ALA A 143 18.66 -13.38 44.07
C ALA A 143 19.75 -13.11 43.03
N GLN A 144 20.30 -11.89 42.98
CA GLN A 144 21.46 -11.60 42.11
C GLN A 144 22.65 -12.51 42.43
N LYS A 145 22.84 -12.85 43.71
CA LYS A 145 23.92 -13.76 44.12
C LYS A 145 23.69 -15.18 43.61
N TRP A 146 22.47 -15.70 43.72
CA TRP A 146 22.14 -17.06 43.26
C TRP A 146 22.36 -17.20 41.75
N ILE A 147 21.96 -16.19 40.98
CA ILE A 147 22.13 -16.15 39.53
C ILE A 147 23.63 -16.14 39.18
N LEU A 148 24.42 -15.26 39.83
CA LEU A 148 25.86 -15.16 39.60
C LEU A 148 26.60 -16.43 39.98
N ASP A 149 26.31 -17.02 41.14
CA ASP A 149 26.94 -18.25 41.61
C ASP A 149 26.62 -19.43 40.67
N THR A 150 25.37 -19.50 40.18
CA THR A 150 24.94 -20.52 39.19
C THR A 150 25.67 -20.36 37.86
N VAL A 151 25.77 -19.14 37.35
CA VAL A 151 26.50 -18.89 36.09
C VAL A 151 27.99 -19.19 36.26
N ASN A 152 28.61 -18.76 37.36
CA ASN A 152 30.03 -18.99 37.65
C ASN A 152 30.40 -20.45 37.91
N ALA A 153 29.42 -21.30 38.29
CA ALA A 153 29.64 -22.74 38.41
C ALA A 153 29.92 -23.42 37.07
N VAL A 154 29.46 -22.83 35.95
CA VAL A 154 29.60 -23.39 34.60
C VAL A 154 30.57 -22.57 33.75
N GLU A 155 30.49 -21.24 33.85
CA GLU A 155 31.30 -20.29 33.08
C GLU A 155 31.98 -19.31 34.02
N ARG A 156 33.31 -19.33 34.10
CA ARG A 156 34.03 -18.39 34.96
C ARG A 156 33.94 -16.98 34.38
N THR A 157 33.13 -16.11 35.00
CA THR A 157 32.99 -14.70 34.62
C THR A 157 33.90 -13.80 35.48
N ASP A 158 34.21 -12.60 34.97
CA ASP A 158 34.88 -11.54 35.73
C ASP A 158 33.89 -10.68 36.54
N ILE A 159 32.62 -11.10 36.61
CA ILE A 159 31.56 -10.38 37.30
C ILE A 159 31.61 -10.74 38.78
N THR A 160 31.59 -9.70 39.61
CA THR A 160 31.59 -9.79 41.07
C THR A 160 30.31 -9.19 41.63
N ILE A 161 30.00 -9.47 42.90
CA ILE A 161 28.84 -8.90 43.58
C ILE A 161 29.28 -8.21 44.87
N THR A 162 28.75 -7.02 45.12
CA THR A 162 29.03 -6.25 46.35
C THR A 162 28.23 -6.78 47.54
N SER A 163 28.55 -6.31 48.76
CA SER A 163 27.76 -6.62 49.97
C SER A 163 26.31 -6.13 49.89
N GLY A 164 26.03 -5.13 49.05
CA GLY A 164 24.68 -4.64 48.75
C GLY A 164 23.99 -5.38 47.59
N TYR A 165 24.52 -6.54 47.15
CA TYR A 165 23.98 -7.34 46.04
C TYR A 165 23.96 -6.65 44.68
N MET A 166 24.79 -5.63 44.47
CA MET A 166 24.97 -4.99 43.16
C MET A 166 26.07 -5.71 42.38
N LEU A 167 25.80 -6.07 41.12
CA LEU A 167 26.79 -6.60 40.19
C LEU A 167 27.86 -5.55 39.87
N ASN A 168 29.09 -6.01 39.72
CA ASN A 168 30.24 -5.22 39.32
C ASN A 168 30.99 -6.00 38.23
N PRO A 169 31.06 -5.50 36.98
CA PRO A 169 30.75 -4.12 36.52
C PRO A 169 29.29 -3.70 36.65
N THR A 170 29.02 -2.40 36.83
CA THR A 170 27.66 -1.87 37.10
C THR A 170 26.74 -1.99 35.89
N LYS A 171 27.30 -2.06 34.69
CA LYS A 171 26.60 -2.32 33.43
C LYS A 171 26.43 -3.82 33.18
N SER A 172 25.80 -4.46 34.16
CA SER A 172 25.44 -5.88 34.14
C SER A 172 24.03 -6.08 34.67
N ILE A 173 23.23 -6.93 34.02
CA ILE A 173 21.88 -7.29 34.46
C ILE A 173 21.82 -8.80 34.65
N GLY A 174 21.32 -9.26 35.80
CA GLY A 174 21.05 -10.66 36.09
C GLY A 174 19.55 -10.91 36.20
N TYR A 175 19.06 -11.98 35.57
CA TYR A 175 17.66 -12.37 35.59
C TYR A 175 17.53 -13.89 35.41
N PHE A 176 16.34 -14.43 35.66
CA PHE A 176 16.09 -15.86 35.44
C PHE A 176 14.68 -16.13 34.93
N TYR A 177 14.49 -17.34 34.39
CA TYR A 177 13.22 -17.88 33.96
C TYR A 177 12.95 -19.23 34.63
N GLY A 178 11.68 -19.58 34.81
CA GLY A 178 11.28 -20.97 35.00
C GLY A 178 11.06 -21.65 33.66
N ALA A 179 11.37 -22.94 33.55
CA ALA A 179 11.12 -23.75 32.36
C ALA A 179 10.48 -25.09 32.73
N SER A 180 9.50 -25.53 31.94
CA SER A 180 8.72 -26.76 32.17
C SER A 180 7.86 -27.11 30.96
N LYS A 181 7.46 -28.37 30.85
CA LYS A 181 6.56 -28.85 29.78
C LYS A 181 5.12 -28.40 29.97
N SER A 182 4.73 -28.03 31.19
CA SER A 182 3.36 -27.64 31.54
C SER A 182 3.08 -26.15 31.37
N ILE A 183 4.10 -25.34 31.05
CA ILE A 183 3.97 -23.90 30.84
C ILE A 183 3.31 -23.65 29.47
N ALA A 184 2.26 -22.81 29.45
CA ALA A 184 1.64 -22.37 28.22
C ALA A 184 2.59 -21.45 27.42
N TYR A 185 2.48 -21.48 26.09
CA TYR A 185 3.29 -20.61 25.22
C TYR A 185 3.11 -19.13 25.60
N THR A 186 4.22 -18.47 25.93
CA THR A 186 4.25 -17.06 26.27
C THR A 186 5.11 -16.35 25.22
N PRO A 187 4.52 -15.57 24.29
CA PRO A 187 5.27 -14.94 23.19
C PRO A 187 6.13 -13.74 23.62
N PHE A 188 6.13 -13.39 24.90
CA PHE A 188 6.75 -12.17 25.41
C PHE A 188 7.68 -12.46 26.57
N ASP A 189 8.84 -11.84 26.54
CA ASP A 189 9.89 -11.93 27.55
C ASP A 189 9.47 -11.28 28.88
N HIS A 190 8.82 -10.10 28.81
CA HIS A 190 8.48 -9.28 29.98
C HIS A 190 6.99 -8.87 30.00
N ASP A 191 6.43 -8.73 31.20
CA ASP A 191 5.07 -8.23 31.43
C ASP A 191 5.06 -6.96 32.29
N CYS A 192 4.99 -5.82 31.63
CA CYS A 192 4.94 -4.54 32.33
C CYS A 192 3.63 -4.35 33.11
N SER A 193 2.56 -5.13 32.87
CA SER A 193 1.30 -4.97 33.61
C SER A 193 1.43 -5.30 35.09
N GLN A 194 2.39 -6.16 35.45
CA GLN A 194 2.70 -6.57 36.83
C GLN A 194 3.85 -5.75 37.46
N CYS A 195 4.39 -4.77 36.74
CA CYS A 195 5.52 -3.96 37.19
C CYS A 195 5.05 -2.67 37.88
N ASP A 196 5.53 -2.45 39.11
CA ASP A 196 5.21 -1.29 39.95
C ASP A 196 5.79 0.04 39.42
N HIS A 197 6.75 -0.02 38.50
CA HIS A 197 7.31 1.17 37.83
C HIS A 197 6.40 1.66 36.70
N ILE A 198 5.26 2.27 37.07
CA ILE A 198 4.22 2.75 36.14
C ILE A 198 4.70 3.87 35.19
N HIS A 199 5.76 4.61 35.57
CA HIS A 199 6.35 5.67 34.76
C HIS A 199 7.63 5.24 34.01
N CYS A 200 7.85 3.93 33.86
CA CYS A 200 8.99 3.43 33.11
C CYS A 200 8.94 3.92 31.64
N PRO A 201 10.00 4.56 31.12
CA PRO A 201 10.03 5.04 29.72
C PRO A 201 9.99 3.90 28.70
N GLN A 202 10.28 2.68 29.14
CA GLN A 202 10.27 1.45 28.35
C GLN A 202 9.01 0.61 28.59
N ARG A 203 8.01 1.15 29.30
CA ARG A 203 6.77 0.42 29.62
C ARG A 203 6.07 -0.03 28.33
N LYS A 204 5.89 -1.33 28.19
CA LYS A 204 5.12 -1.93 27.12
C LYS A 204 3.67 -2.13 27.56
N ILE A 205 2.75 -1.92 26.64
CA ILE A 205 1.32 -2.16 26.83
C ILE A 205 0.81 -3.04 25.70
N TYR A 206 -0.38 -3.60 25.89
CA TYR A 206 -0.99 -4.52 24.95
C TYR A 206 -2.18 -3.89 24.23
N VAL A 207 -2.16 -3.93 22.91
CA VAL A 207 -3.30 -3.58 22.06
C VAL A 207 -3.85 -4.86 21.47
N THR A 208 -5.01 -5.29 21.96
CA THR A 208 -5.74 -6.41 21.38
C THR A 208 -6.62 -5.92 20.25
N VAL A 209 -6.32 -6.33 19.02
CA VAL A 209 -7.07 -5.98 17.83
C VAL A 209 -7.97 -7.15 17.43
N LYS A 210 -9.27 -6.93 17.47
CA LYS A 210 -10.28 -7.84 16.94
C LYS A 210 -10.61 -7.47 15.51
N THR A 211 -10.39 -8.42 14.61
CA THR A 211 -10.83 -8.37 13.22
C THR A 211 -11.88 -9.46 12.99
N ASP A 212 -12.58 -9.42 11.88
CA ASP A 212 -13.63 -10.40 11.54
C ASP A 212 -13.09 -11.85 11.45
N GLU A 213 -11.79 -12.02 11.18
CA GLU A 213 -11.15 -13.33 10.98
C GLU A 213 -10.32 -13.82 12.18
N LYS A 214 -9.77 -12.90 12.98
CA LYS A 214 -8.79 -13.23 14.03
C LYS A 214 -8.64 -12.15 15.10
N GLU A 215 -8.12 -12.57 16.25
CA GLU A 215 -7.67 -11.70 17.33
C GLU A 215 -6.13 -11.63 17.33
N LEU A 216 -5.59 -10.42 17.35
CA LEU A 216 -4.15 -10.14 17.36
C LEU A 216 -3.79 -9.36 18.62
N VAL A 217 -2.74 -9.77 19.33
CA VAL A 217 -2.23 -9.06 20.51
C VAL A 217 -0.89 -8.41 20.16
N LEU A 218 -0.87 -7.08 20.13
CA LEU A 218 0.31 -6.29 19.80
C LEU A 218 0.93 -5.75 21.08
N GLN A 219 2.25 -5.89 21.23
CA GLN A 219 3.00 -5.27 22.32
C GLN A 219 3.65 -3.99 21.83
N VAL A 220 3.27 -2.84 22.41
CA VAL A 220 3.67 -1.50 21.94
C VAL A 220 4.21 -0.66 23.09
N LYS A 221 4.98 0.40 22.78
CA LYS A 221 5.47 1.36 23.78
C LYS A 221 4.28 2.19 24.31
N SER A 222 4.25 2.42 25.62
CA SER A 222 3.26 3.34 26.21
C SER A 222 3.45 4.75 25.64
N GLY A 223 2.35 5.39 25.26
CA GLY A 223 2.32 6.71 24.63
C GLY A 223 2.32 6.68 23.09
N SER A 224 2.50 5.50 22.47
CA SER A 224 2.45 5.36 21.01
C SER A 224 1.08 5.75 20.44
N ASN A 225 1.08 6.37 19.26
CA ASN A 225 -0.13 6.74 18.54
C ASN A 225 -0.81 5.51 17.96
N LEU A 226 -2.14 5.41 18.10
CA LEU A 226 -2.90 4.25 17.64
C LEU A 226 -2.87 4.07 16.12
N LEU A 227 -2.89 5.15 15.33
CA LEU A 227 -2.78 5.06 13.87
C LEU A 227 -1.43 4.46 13.46
N ASP A 228 -0.34 4.89 14.10
CA ASP A 228 1.00 4.39 13.78
C ASP A 228 1.17 2.92 14.20
N ILE A 229 0.63 2.54 15.36
CA ILE A 229 0.57 1.13 15.80
C ILE A 229 -0.11 0.25 14.73
N LEU A 230 -1.24 0.71 14.19
CA LEU A 230 -1.98 -0.03 13.16
C LEU A 230 -1.21 -0.10 11.83
N ARG A 231 -0.55 1.00 11.43
CA ARG A 231 0.31 1.05 10.24
C ARG A 231 1.48 0.08 10.33
N GLU A 232 2.26 0.17 11.41
CA GLU A 232 3.42 -0.68 11.67
C GLU A 232 3.03 -2.16 11.73
N SER A 233 1.86 -2.44 12.28
CA SER A 233 1.30 -3.81 12.37
C SER A 233 0.61 -4.27 11.09
N LYS A 234 0.65 -3.47 10.01
CA LYS A 234 0.00 -3.73 8.70
C LYS A 234 -1.50 -4.02 8.81
N LEU A 235 -2.17 -3.40 9.77
CA LEU A 235 -3.60 -3.53 9.99
C LEU A 235 -4.36 -2.45 9.21
N PRO A 236 -5.51 -2.81 8.60
CA PRO A 236 -6.25 -1.88 7.76
C PRO A 236 -6.87 -0.76 8.60
N VAL A 237 -6.58 0.49 8.26
CA VAL A 237 -7.24 1.67 8.83
C VAL A 237 -7.23 2.79 7.79
N GLN A 238 -8.34 3.50 7.63
CA GLN A 238 -8.39 4.64 6.72
C GLN A 238 -7.57 5.80 7.30
N ALA A 239 -6.79 6.49 6.48
CA ALA A 239 -5.94 7.58 6.96
C ALA A 239 -5.76 8.65 5.88
N ASP A 240 -6.87 9.14 5.35
CA ASP A 240 -6.86 9.99 4.16
C ASP A 240 -6.03 11.28 4.33
N CYS A 241 -6.05 11.89 5.52
CA CYS A 241 -5.20 13.06 5.83
C CYS A 241 -3.80 12.70 6.36
N SER A 242 -3.37 11.45 6.21
CA SER A 242 -2.10 10.92 6.73
C SER A 242 -1.88 11.09 8.24
N GLY A 243 -2.93 11.31 9.02
CA GLY A 243 -2.84 11.52 10.48
C GLY A 243 -2.83 12.99 10.90
N LYS A 244 -3.07 13.93 9.99
CA LYS A 244 -3.16 15.38 10.28
C LYS A 244 -4.39 15.81 11.10
N GLN A 245 -5.20 14.86 11.58
CA GLN A 245 -6.32 15.12 12.50
C GLN A 245 -7.45 16.01 11.94
N ILE A 246 -7.69 16.00 10.63
CA ILE A 246 -8.68 16.87 9.97
C ILE A 246 -9.81 16.15 9.22
N CYS A 247 -9.62 14.91 8.75
CA CYS A 247 -10.59 14.27 7.84
C CYS A 247 -11.66 13.39 8.53
N GLY A 248 -11.44 12.98 9.79
CA GLY A 248 -12.38 12.14 10.51
C GLY A 248 -12.51 10.68 10.01
N LYS A 249 -11.64 10.20 9.12
CA LYS A 249 -11.78 8.87 8.50
C LYS A 249 -11.04 7.75 9.25
N CYS A 250 -10.11 8.08 10.16
CA CYS A 250 -9.28 7.12 10.90
C CYS A 250 -10.05 6.35 12.00
N LYS A 251 -11.29 5.94 11.73
CA LYS A 251 -12.26 5.39 12.69
C LYS A 251 -11.88 3.97 13.13
N VAL A 252 -11.85 3.76 14.43
CA VAL A 252 -11.67 2.46 15.08
C VAL A 252 -12.65 2.36 16.24
N LYS A 253 -13.17 1.17 16.51
CA LYS A 253 -14.10 0.96 17.61
C LYS A 253 -13.34 0.50 18.84
N ILE A 254 -13.48 1.22 19.93
CA ILE A 254 -12.89 0.84 21.22
C ILE A 254 -13.88 -0.04 21.97
N LEU A 255 -13.44 -1.24 22.37
CA LEU A 255 -14.21 -2.15 23.21
C LEU A 255 -13.87 -1.98 24.70
N SER A 256 -12.67 -1.48 25.02
CA SER A 256 -12.23 -1.19 26.38
C SER A 256 -12.68 0.20 26.86
N LYS A 257 -13.29 0.33 28.05
CA LYS A 257 -13.82 1.61 28.57
C LYS A 257 -12.78 2.69 28.91
N ASN A 258 -11.50 2.45 28.62
CA ASN A 258 -10.37 3.24 29.12
C ASN A 258 -9.88 4.31 28.14
N LEU A 259 -10.46 4.37 26.93
CA LEU A 259 -10.08 5.31 25.87
C LEU A 259 -11.36 6.00 25.37
N LEU A 260 -11.37 7.33 25.35
CA LEU A 260 -12.54 8.13 24.98
C LEU A 260 -12.16 9.19 23.93
N PRO A 261 -13.10 9.62 23.07
CA PRO A 261 -12.85 10.69 22.13
C PRO A 261 -12.48 12.01 22.83
N SER A 262 -11.48 12.72 22.30
CA SER A 262 -11.14 14.08 22.74
C SER A 262 -12.22 15.12 22.34
N GLU A 263 -12.20 16.32 22.91
CA GLU A 263 -13.18 17.36 22.54
C GLU A 263 -13.10 17.75 21.06
N ASN A 264 -11.89 17.84 20.50
CA ASN A 264 -11.71 18.13 19.06
C ASN A 264 -12.23 16.99 18.18
N GLU A 265 -12.12 15.76 18.66
CA GLU A 265 -12.61 14.57 17.96
C GLU A 265 -14.14 14.50 17.97
N LYS A 266 -14.78 14.91 19.06
CA LYS A 266 -16.24 15.02 19.17
C LYS A 266 -16.85 16.06 18.23
N LEU A 267 -16.08 17.04 17.76
CA LEU A 267 -16.53 17.98 16.73
C LEU A 267 -16.63 17.33 15.34
N ILE A 268 -15.91 16.23 15.13
CA ILE A 268 -15.82 15.53 13.85
C ILE A 268 -16.72 14.30 13.82
N LEU A 269 -16.80 13.58 14.95
CA LEU A 269 -17.63 12.37 15.08
C LEU A 269 -19.09 12.73 15.35
N SER A 270 -20.01 11.92 14.82
CA SER A 270 -21.42 12.03 15.15
C SER A 270 -21.72 11.49 16.56
N ASN A 271 -22.82 11.96 17.17
CA ASN A 271 -23.27 11.47 18.48
C ASN A 271 -23.52 9.95 18.49
N THR A 272 -23.99 9.38 17.38
CA THR A 272 -24.20 7.93 17.22
C THR A 272 -22.88 7.16 17.23
N GLU A 273 -21.86 7.68 16.54
CA GLU A 273 -20.54 7.04 16.51
C GLU A 273 -19.86 7.08 17.88
N ILE A 274 -19.99 8.20 18.59
CA ILE A 274 -19.49 8.33 19.95
C ILE A 274 -20.19 7.32 20.87
N ALA A 275 -21.51 7.17 20.74
CA ALA A 275 -22.30 6.20 21.52
C ALA A 275 -21.90 4.74 21.22
N ASP A 276 -21.54 4.45 19.97
CA ASP A 276 -21.07 3.14 19.52
C ASP A 276 -19.60 2.84 19.90
N GLY A 277 -18.92 3.76 20.58
CA GLY A 277 -17.54 3.62 21.03
C GLY A 277 -16.50 3.85 19.92
N ILE A 278 -16.85 4.58 18.87
CA ILE A 278 -15.93 4.93 17.79
C ILE A 278 -15.01 6.07 18.23
N VAL A 279 -13.72 5.92 17.92
CA VAL A 279 -12.69 6.95 18.05
C VAL A 279 -11.91 7.07 16.74
N LEU A 280 -11.18 8.16 16.58
CA LEU A 280 -10.24 8.45 15.50
C LEU A 280 -8.83 8.05 15.95
N ALA A 281 -8.29 6.96 15.43
CA ALA A 281 -6.97 6.41 15.78
C ALA A 281 -5.85 7.46 15.76
N CYS A 282 -5.92 8.41 14.84
CA CYS A 282 -4.95 9.50 14.68
C CYS A 282 -4.93 10.51 15.85
N PHE A 283 -5.98 10.57 16.67
CA PHE A 283 -6.04 11.37 17.90
C PHE A 283 -5.61 10.60 19.15
N GLN A 284 -5.45 9.29 19.07
CA GLN A 284 -5.36 8.43 20.25
C GLN A 284 -3.92 8.08 20.59
N GLN A 285 -3.48 8.48 21.79
CA GLN A 285 -2.24 7.98 22.40
C GLN A 285 -2.59 6.84 23.36
N VAL A 286 -1.98 5.68 23.13
CA VAL A 286 -2.27 4.47 23.90
C VAL A 286 -1.34 4.41 25.10
N ASN A 287 -1.87 4.56 26.32
CA ASN A 287 -1.09 4.55 27.56
C ASN A 287 -1.38 3.34 28.48
N THR A 288 -2.43 2.59 28.15
CA THR A 288 -2.88 1.42 28.92
C THR A 288 -3.28 0.32 27.95
N ASN A 289 -3.41 -0.92 28.44
CA ASN A 289 -3.92 -2.00 27.62
C ASN A 289 -5.32 -1.65 27.10
N ILE A 290 -5.53 -1.83 25.79
CA ILE A 290 -6.81 -1.55 25.13
C ILE A 290 -7.24 -2.74 24.26
N VAL A 291 -8.54 -2.84 24.06
CA VAL A 291 -9.14 -3.77 23.10
C VAL A 291 -9.89 -2.96 22.07
N ILE A 292 -9.58 -3.17 20.81
CA ILE A 292 -10.19 -2.47 19.68
C ILE A 292 -10.79 -3.45 18.70
N GLU A 293 -11.78 -3.00 17.95
CA GLU A 293 -12.40 -3.70 16.83
C GLU A 293 -12.18 -2.88 15.57
N ILE A 294 -11.67 -3.54 14.53
CA ILE A 294 -11.49 -2.98 13.20
C ILE A 294 -12.28 -3.84 12.23
N LYS A 295 -13.24 -3.23 11.53
CA LYS A 295 -14.00 -3.91 10.49
C LYS A 295 -13.13 -4.08 9.26
N HIS A 296 -13.10 -5.28 8.70
CA HIS A 296 -12.47 -5.50 7.42
C HIS A 296 -13.32 -4.79 6.34
N LEU A 297 -12.73 -3.84 5.62
CA LEU A 297 -13.37 -3.24 4.45
C LEU A 297 -13.27 -4.24 3.30
N GLU A 298 -14.13 -5.26 3.30
CA GLU A 298 -14.42 -6.02 2.08
C GLU A 298 -15.18 -5.10 1.12
N ALA A 299 -14.45 -4.53 0.18
CA ALA A 299 -15.00 -3.71 -0.87
C ALA A 299 -15.29 -4.60 -2.08
N THR A 300 -16.57 -4.81 -2.41
CA THR A 300 -16.96 -5.30 -3.74
C THR A 300 -16.73 -4.17 -4.73
N ILE A 301 -15.53 -4.14 -5.33
CA ILE A 301 -15.15 -3.10 -6.29
C ILE A 301 -15.78 -3.41 -7.65
N LEU A 302 -16.75 -2.60 -8.05
CA LEU A 302 -17.24 -2.60 -9.41
C LEU A 302 -16.18 -1.96 -10.32
N SER A 303 -15.76 -2.72 -11.32
CA SER A 303 -14.99 -2.17 -12.44
C SER A 303 -15.50 -2.87 -13.69
N ASP A 304 -16.12 -2.10 -14.56
CA ASP A 304 -16.58 -2.57 -15.85
C ASP A 304 -15.39 -2.60 -16.79
N PHE A 305 -14.83 -3.79 -16.89
CA PHE A 305 -13.82 -4.10 -17.87
C PHE A 305 -14.52 -4.57 -19.15
N HIS A 306 -14.25 -3.90 -20.26
CA HIS A 306 -14.63 -4.37 -21.57
C HIS A 306 -13.43 -5.03 -22.25
N PHE A 307 -13.60 -6.27 -22.69
CA PHE A 307 -12.55 -6.97 -23.41
C PHE A 307 -12.23 -6.25 -24.73
N PRO A 308 -10.94 -5.96 -25.02
CA PRO A 308 -10.57 -5.21 -26.21
C PRO A 308 -10.88 -5.98 -27.49
N ASN A 309 -11.25 -5.24 -28.54
CA ASN A 309 -11.37 -5.82 -29.87
C ASN A 309 -9.98 -6.01 -30.48
N ILE A 310 -9.48 -7.25 -30.48
CA ILE A 310 -8.15 -7.58 -31.01
C ILE A 310 -8.20 -7.70 -32.53
N LYS A 311 -7.63 -6.72 -33.26
CA LYS A 311 -7.61 -6.72 -34.73
C LYS A 311 -6.57 -7.70 -35.28
N ARG A 312 -5.40 -7.76 -34.66
CA ARG A 312 -4.27 -8.61 -35.09
C ARG A 312 -3.70 -9.36 -33.91
N LYS A 313 -3.88 -10.68 -33.87
CA LYS A 313 -3.40 -11.54 -32.78
C LYS A 313 -1.87 -11.52 -32.65
N LYS A 314 -1.36 -11.21 -31.45
CA LYS A 314 0.07 -11.27 -31.11
C LYS A 314 0.58 -12.70 -31.13
N TYR A 315 -0.23 -13.63 -30.62
CA TYR A 315 0.11 -15.05 -30.54
C TYR A 315 -0.63 -15.84 -31.63
N LYS A 316 0.11 -16.66 -32.38
CA LYS A 316 -0.46 -17.57 -33.37
C LYS A 316 0.09 -18.97 -33.17
N SER A 317 -0.80 -19.96 -33.12
CA SER A 317 -0.41 -21.37 -33.10
C SER A 317 -0.10 -21.86 -34.52
N LYS A 318 0.96 -22.66 -34.66
CA LYS A 318 1.31 -23.31 -35.93
C LYS A 318 1.73 -24.75 -35.68
N ILE A 319 1.14 -25.68 -36.43
CA ILE A 319 1.45 -27.10 -36.32
C ILE A 319 2.78 -27.39 -37.02
N ILE A 320 3.66 -28.10 -36.33
CA ILE A 320 4.92 -28.63 -36.83
C ILE A 320 4.71 -30.11 -37.13
N LYS A 321 4.81 -30.51 -38.41
CA LYS A 321 4.73 -31.90 -38.86
C LYS A 321 6.03 -32.34 -39.54
N GLY A 322 6.45 -33.58 -39.28
CA GLY A 322 7.48 -34.24 -40.06
C GLY A 322 8.93 -33.85 -39.72
N LEU A 323 9.24 -33.46 -38.48
CA LEU A 323 10.61 -33.14 -38.06
C LEU A 323 11.61 -34.27 -38.39
N LEU A 324 11.24 -35.53 -38.12
CA LEU A 324 12.09 -36.69 -38.43
C LEU A 324 12.31 -36.94 -39.90
N LYS A 325 11.35 -36.61 -40.77
CA LYS A 325 11.50 -36.82 -42.22
C LYS A 325 12.70 -36.03 -42.77
N TYR A 326 13.07 -34.94 -42.11
CA TYR A 326 14.17 -34.07 -42.47
C TYR A 326 15.41 -34.22 -41.57
N SER A 327 15.40 -35.10 -40.56
CA SER A 327 16.55 -35.29 -39.64
C SER A 327 17.75 -36.00 -40.27
N LYS A 328 17.63 -36.47 -41.52
CA LYS A 328 18.65 -37.26 -42.24
C LYS A 328 20.00 -36.54 -42.49
N ASN A 329 20.13 -35.24 -42.19
CA ASN A 329 21.29 -34.42 -42.57
C ASN A 329 22.01 -33.71 -41.38
N ASN A 330 21.96 -34.24 -40.15
CA ASN A 330 22.59 -33.61 -38.96
C ASN A 330 22.19 -32.13 -38.71
N LYS A 331 21.03 -31.71 -39.19
CA LYS A 331 20.51 -30.34 -38.96
C LYS A 331 19.81 -30.25 -37.63
N SER A 332 19.90 -29.09 -36.98
CA SER A 332 19.19 -28.83 -35.73
C SER A 332 17.67 -28.83 -35.93
N SER A 333 16.91 -29.19 -34.88
CA SER A 333 15.44 -29.13 -34.90
C SER A 333 14.91 -27.74 -35.25
N THR A 334 15.60 -26.68 -34.84
CA THR A 334 15.26 -25.29 -35.15
C THR A 334 15.46 -24.95 -36.62
N ASP A 335 16.56 -25.38 -37.25
CA ASP A 335 16.79 -25.20 -38.70
C ASP A 335 15.71 -25.91 -39.53
N LEU A 336 15.28 -27.09 -39.08
CA LEU A 336 14.20 -27.84 -39.72
C LEU A 336 12.87 -27.10 -39.61
N ILE A 337 12.55 -26.54 -38.44
CA ILE A 337 11.35 -25.72 -38.25
C ILE A 337 11.41 -24.46 -39.12
N HIS A 338 12.55 -23.77 -39.20
CA HIS A 338 12.72 -22.60 -40.07
C HIS A 338 12.45 -22.96 -41.54
N LYS A 339 12.98 -24.10 -42.00
CA LYS A 339 12.75 -24.60 -43.35
C LYS A 339 11.28 -24.97 -43.59
N LEU A 340 10.67 -25.70 -42.66
CA LEU A 340 9.26 -26.11 -42.73
C LEU A 340 8.32 -24.91 -42.78
N PHE A 341 8.64 -23.86 -42.03
CA PHE A 341 7.82 -22.66 -41.96
C PHE A 341 8.16 -21.62 -43.02
N GLY A 342 9.27 -21.79 -43.76
CA GLY A 342 9.75 -20.84 -44.76
C GLY A 342 10.20 -19.50 -44.18
N LYS A 343 10.50 -19.45 -42.87
CA LYS A 343 10.84 -18.22 -42.14
C LYS A 343 11.74 -18.55 -40.96
N LYS A 344 12.71 -17.68 -40.68
CA LYS A 344 13.54 -17.77 -39.47
C LYS A 344 12.79 -17.20 -38.26
N TYR A 345 12.89 -17.91 -37.14
CA TYR A 345 12.31 -17.55 -35.85
C TYR A 345 13.40 -17.54 -34.76
N THR A 346 13.28 -16.63 -33.80
CA THR A 346 13.97 -16.76 -32.52
C THR A 346 13.19 -17.72 -31.62
N TYR A 347 13.81 -18.20 -30.53
CA TYR A 347 13.19 -19.10 -29.57
C TYR A 347 13.49 -18.64 -28.16
N THR A 348 12.48 -18.73 -27.29
CA THR A 348 12.72 -18.64 -25.85
C THR A 348 13.45 -19.90 -25.37
N LEU A 349 14.22 -19.78 -24.29
CA LEU A 349 14.90 -20.94 -23.68
C LEU A 349 13.89 -22.01 -23.23
N SER A 350 12.71 -21.60 -22.75
CA SER A 350 11.62 -22.51 -22.38
C SER A 350 11.16 -23.35 -23.59
N ALA A 351 10.93 -22.71 -24.74
CA ALA A 351 10.54 -23.41 -25.96
C ALA A 351 11.62 -24.38 -26.44
N LEU A 352 12.91 -24.00 -26.35
CA LEU A 352 14.02 -24.89 -26.71
C LEU A 352 14.13 -26.10 -25.79
N ARG A 353 14.02 -25.90 -24.47
CA ARG A 353 14.02 -27.00 -23.48
C ARG A 353 12.88 -27.97 -23.77
N LYS A 354 11.67 -27.46 -23.99
CA LYS A 354 10.50 -28.28 -24.30
C LYS A 354 10.66 -29.02 -25.63
N LEU A 355 11.13 -28.34 -26.69
CA LEU A 355 11.45 -28.96 -27.98
C LEU A 355 12.47 -30.10 -27.85
N SER A 356 13.50 -29.92 -27.01
CA SER A 356 14.54 -30.94 -26.79
C SER A 356 14.01 -32.18 -26.07
N SER A 357 13.00 -32.02 -25.23
CA SER A 357 12.39 -33.10 -24.43
C SER A 357 11.37 -33.95 -25.19
N ILE A 358 10.86 -33.46 -26.32
CA ILE A 358 9.79 -34.13 -27.05
C ILE A 358 10.36 -35.04 -28.15
N LEU A 359 9.90 -36.29 -28.17
CA LEU A 359 10.25 -37.24 -29.22
C LEU A 359 9.76 -36.74 -30.60
N PRO A 360 10.61 -36.71 -31.63
CA PRO A 360 10.31 -36.11 -32.93
C PRO A 360 9.19 -36.74 -33.79
N ASN A 361 8.53 -37.81 -33.30
CA ASN A 361 7.52 -38.60 -34.04
C ASN A 361 6.12 -37.99 -34.02
N GLU A 362 5.80 -37.14 -33.05
CA GLU A 362 4.46 -36.60 -32.86
C GLU A 362 4.31 -35.19 -33.49
N PRO A 363 3.10 -34.82 -33.96
CA PRO A 363 2.84 -33.44 -34.38
C PRO A 363 2.95 -32.50 -33.16
N LEU A 364 3.75 -31.45 -33.30
CA LEU A 364 3.91 -30.42 -32.28
C LEU A 364 3.12 -29.18 -32.66
N ILE A 365 2.77 -28.35 -31.69
CA ILE A 365 2.25 -27.01 -31.93
C ILE A 365 3.23 -26.00 -31.34
N ALA A 366 3.66 -25.05 -32.16
CA ALA A 366 4.43 -23.89 -31.73
C ALA A 366 3.51 -22.68 -31.55
N LEU A 367 3.62 -22.00 -30.41
CA LEU A 367 3.05 -20.67 -30.21
C LEU A 367 4.07 -19.62 -30.65
N ILE A 368 3.68 -18.79 -31.61
CA ILE A 368 4.55 -17.77 -32.21
C ILE A 368 4.08 -16.39 -31.76
N LYS A 369 4.96 -15.64 -31.08
CA LYS A 369 4.77 -14.24 -30.68
C LYS A 369 5.24 -13.29 -31.79
N ASP A 370 4.40 -12.33 -32.14
CA ASP A 370 4.63 -11.28 -33.14
C ASP A 370 5.11 -11.79 -34.51
N GLU A 371 4.82 -13.05 -34.83
CA GLU A 371 5.36 -13.78 -35.99
C GLU A 371 6.90 -13.81 -36.07
N LYS A 372 7.61 -13.56 -34.96
CA LYS A 372 9.09 -13.46 -34.92
C LYS A 372 9.71 -14.50 -34.00
N GLU A 373 9.06 -14.82 -32.89
CA GLU A 373 9.63 -15.67 -31.84
C GLU A 373 8.71 -16.84 -31.51
N ILE A 374 9.27 -18.04 -31.37
CA ILE A 374 8.55 -19.20 -30.83
C ILE A 374 8.75 -19.21 -29.31
N VAL A 375 7.65 -18.97 -28.57
CA VAL A 375 7.67 -18.78 -27.11
C VAL A 375 7.26 -20.03 -26.35
N HIS A 376 6.51 -20.94 -26.98
CA HIS A 376 6.04 -22.18 -26.38
C HIS A 376 5.89 -23.27 -27.44
N ILE A 377 6.13 -24.53 -27.07
CA ILE A 377 5.95 -25.70 -27.92
C ILE A 377 5.27 -26.79 -27.09
N GLU A 378 4.20 -27.40 -27.60
CA GLU A 378 3.51 -28.49 -26.91
C GLU A 378 3.07 -29.60 -27.86
N LYS A 379 2.81 -30.79 -27.31
CA LYS A 379 2.20 -31.90 -28.02
C LYS A 379 0.70 -31.66 -28.21
N GLU A 380 0.18 -32.06 -29.38
CA GLU A 380 -1.26 -32.10 -29.71
C GLU A 380 -2.04 -30.78 -29.65
N ASN A 381 -2.20 -30.16 -28.48
CA ASN A 381 -2.95 -28.94 -28.28
C ASN A 381 -2.29 -28.03 -27.22
N ILE A 382 -2.34 -26.72 -27.46
CA ILE A 382 -1.93 -25.72 -26.48
C ILE A 382 -3.18 -25.37 -25.66
N LYS A 383 -3.18 -25.78 -24.39
CA LYS A 383 -4.21 -25.41 -23.42
C LYS A 383 -3.54 -24.73 -22.24
N ASN A 384 -4.29 -23.87 -21.55
CA ASN A 384 -3.89 -23.28 -20.27
C ASN A 384 -2.60 -22.43 -20.38
N LEU A 385 -2.57 -21.50 -21.34
CA LEU A 385 -1.53 -20.46 -21.42
C LEU A 385 -2.18 -19.10 -21.22
N PHE A 386 -1.61 -18.34 -20.30
CA PHE A 386 -2.19 -17.12 -19.78
C PHE A 386 -1.20 -15.96 -19.82
N THR A 387 -1.76 -14.78 -19.68
CA THR A 387 -1.04 -13.54 -19.40
C THR A 387 -1.80 -12.77 -18.33
N ILE A 388 -1.12 -11.86 -17.64
CA ILE A 388 -1.74 -11.05 -16.58
C ILE A 388 -1.65 -9.58 -16.96
N GLY A 389 -2.80 -8.91 -17.03
CA GLY A 389 -2.88 -7.45 -17.12
C GLY A 389 -3.16 -6.85 -15.75
N ILE A 390 -2.44 -5.80 -15.38
CA ILE A 390 -2.57 -5.12 -14.09
C ILE A 390 -2.79 -3.64 -14.31
N ASP A 391 -3.76 -3.08 -13.60
CA ASP A 391 -4.01 -1.65 -13.49
C ASP A 391 -3.85 -1.22 -12.03
N ILE A 392 -2.92 -0.30 -11.80
CA ILE A 392 -2.61 0.26 -10.48
C ILE A 392 -3.15 1.69 -10.42
N GLY A 393 -4.36 1.82 -9.91
CA GLY A 393 -4.95 3.10 -9.55
C GLY A 393 -4.51 3.56 -8.16
N THR A 394 -4.71 4.85 -7.89
CA THR A 394 -4.43 5.45 -6.57
C THR A 394 -5.27 4.78 -5.49
N THR A 395 -6.56 4.54 -5.76
CA THR A 395 -7.51 3.95 -4.79
C THR A 395 -7.66 2.43 -4.94
N THR A 396 -7.51 1.90 -6.16
CA THR A 396 -7.86 0.51 -6.50
C THR A 396 -6.78 -0.15 -7.34
N ILE A 397 -6.55 -1.44 -7.11
CA ILE A 397 -5.72 -2.30 -7.96
C ILE A 397 -6.62 -3.36 -8.59
N VAL A 398 -6.48 -3.56 -9.91
CA VAL A 398 -7.20 -4.60 -10.66
C VAL A 398 -6.21 -5.47 -11.42
N ILE A 399 -6.32 -6.78 -11.23
CA ILE A 399 -5.47 -7.79 -11.86
C ILE A 399 -6.35 -8.73 -12.67
N ALA A 400 -6.14 -8.83 -13.98
CA ALA A 400 -6.88 -9.71 -14.88
C ALA A 400 -6.02 -10.87 -15.37
N LEU A 401 -6.51 -12.09 -15.17
CA LEU A 401 -5.97 -13.30 -15.79
C LEU A 401 -6.62 -13.50 -17.16
N VAL A 402 -5.81 -13.57 -18.21
CA VAL A 402 -6.28 -13.59 -19.60
C VAL A 402 -5.82 -14.88 -20.29
N ASP A 403 -6.75 -15.61 -20.90
CA ASP A 403 -6.44 -16.79 -21.71
C ASP A 403 -5.98 -16.35 -23.11
N LEU A 404 -4.80 -16.82 -23.53
CA LEU A 404 -4.20 -16.46 -24.82
C LEU A 404 -4.80 -17.20 -26.01
N ILE A 405 -5.46 -18.33 -25.79
CA ILE A 405 -6.04 -19.17 -26.82
C ILE A 405 -7.49 -18.77 -27.08
N GLU A 406 -8.25 -18.61 -26.00
CA GLU A 406 -9.66 -18.19 -26.07
C GLU A 406 -9.82 -16.67 -26.20
N GLU A 407 -8.78 -15.90 -25.93
CA GLU A 407 -8.78 -14.43 -25.96
C GLU A 407 -9.93 -13.86 -25.14
N LYS A 408 -9.95 -14.25 -23.87
CA LYS A 408 -10.92 -13.74 -22.89
C LYS A 408 -10.29 -13.58 -21.52
N VAL A 409 -10.84 -12.67 -20.72
CA VAL A 409 -10.55 -12.63 -19.30
C VAL A 409 -11.20 -13.84 -18.64
N VAL A 410 -10.41 -14.63 -17.93
CA VAL A 410 -10.85 -15.84 -17.22
C VAL A 410 -11.30 -15.49 -15.82
N SER A 411 -10.55 -14.62 -15.13
CA SER A 411 -10.82 -14.20 -13.78
C SER A 411 -10.13 -12.87 -13.49
N MET A 412 -10.62 -12.17 -12.47
CA MET A 412 -10.06 -10.91 -12.00
C MET A 412 -9.91 -10.94 -10.48
N TYR A 413 -8.83 -10.36 -10.00
CA TYR A 413 -8.63 -10.03 -8.60
C TYR A 413 -8.65 -8.51 -8.43
N LYS A 414 -9.37 -8.03 -7.43
CA LYS A 414 -9.52 -6.60 -7.14
C LYS A 414 -9.24 -6.35 -5.67
N CYS A 415 -8.54 -5.26 -5.36
CA CYS A 415 -8.35 -4.82 -3.99
C CYS A 415 -8.23 -3.30 -3.90
N ILE A 416 -8.43 -2.77 -2.69
CA ILE A 416 -8.06 -1.40 -2.37
C ILE A 416 -6.54 -1.32 -2.39
N ASN A 417 -6.01 -0.25 -2.98
CA ASN A 417 -4.57 0.00 -2.96
C ASN A 417 -4.11 0.21 -1.50
N PRO A 418 -3.26 -0.67 -0.93
CA PRO A 418 -2.88 -0.61 0.49
C PRO A 418 -2.07 0.63 0.85
N GLN A 419 -1.55 1.36 -0.15
CA GLN A 419 -0.91 2.64 0.05
C GLN A 419 -1.85 3.71 0.60
N LYS A 420 -3.18 3.51 0.52
CA LYS A 420 -4.19 4.41 1.06
C LYS A 420 -4.01 4.68 2.57
N THR A 421 -3.44 3.73 3.31
CA THR A 421 -3.13 3.89 4.75
C THR A 421 -2.06 4.96 5.01
N TYR A 422 -1.26 5.30 4.02
CA TYR A 422 -0.11 6.22 4.14
C TYR A 422 -0.36 7.56 3.43
N GLY A 423 -1.28 7.60 2.46
CA GLY A 423 -1.78 8.83 1.84
C GLY A 423 -3.01 8.60 0.97
N ALA A 424 -3.97 9.53 1.04
CA ALA A 424 -5.20 9.50 0.22
C ALA A 424 -4.94 9.64 -1.28
N ASP A 425 -3.96 10.47 -1.64
CA ASP A 425 -3.71 10.90 -3.01
C ASP A 425 -2.22 10.75 -3.38
N ILE A 426 -1.88 11.12 -4.62
CA ILE A 426 -0.51 11.03 -5.12
C ILE A 426 0.44 11.96 -4.36
N ILE A 427 0.01 13.17 -3.95
CA ILE A 427 0.87 14.18 -3.33
C ILE A 427 1.22 13.78 -1.90
N SER A 428 0.22 13.37 -1.11
CA SER A 428 0.41 12.87 0.25
C SER A 428 1.30 11.63 0.29
N ARG A 429 1.23 10.76 -0.72
CA ARG A 429 2.16 9.62 -0.85
C ARG A 429 3.58 10.05 -1.17
N ILE A 430 3.76 11.01 -2.09
CA ILE A 430 5.09 11.57 -2.40
C ILE A 430 5.69 12.25 -1.16
N GLN A 431 4.87 13.01 -0.42
CA GLN A 431 5.27 13.62 0.85
C GLN A 431 5.67 12.56 1.87
N TYR A 432 4.91 11.47 2.00
CA TYR A 432 5.25 10.38 2.90
C TYR A 432 6.65 9.81 2.61
N VAL A 433 6.98 9.56 1.34
CA VAL A 433 8.34 9.13 0.93
C VAL A 433 9.39 10.20 1.18
N GLY A 434 9.03 11.48 1.04
CA GLY A 434 9.93 12.60 1.36
C GLY A 434 10.25 12.69 2.84
N ASP A 435 9.26 12.42 3.69
CA ASP A 435 9.37 12.52 5.15
C ASP A 435 9.94 11.25 5.81
N HIS A 436 9.82 10.09 5.14
CA HIS A 436 10.25 8.79 5.63
C HIS A 436 11.25 8.15 4.68
N GLN A 437 12.41 7.73 5.17
CA GLN A 437 13.44 7.06 4.35
C GLN A 437 13.15 5.56 4.11
N ASP A 438 11.96 5.08 4.45
CA ASP A 438 11.58 3.68 4.28
C ASP A 438 11.02 3.40 2.87
N LYS A 439 10.96 2.12 2.49
CA LYS A 439 10.32 1.65 1.25
C LYS A 439 8.92 1.08 1.49
N VAL A 440 8.22 1.55 2.53
CA VAL A 440 6.97 0.92 2.96
C VAL A 440 5.93 0.96 1.84
N LEU A 441 5.77 2.10 1.15
CA LEU A 441 4.84 2.23 0.04
C LEU A 441 5.12 1.26 -1.12
N THR A 442 6.39 1.00 -1.43
CA THR A 442 6.80 0.02 -2.44
C THR A 442 6.47 -1.40 -1.99
N ASN A 443 6.85 -1.73 -0.75
CA ASN A 443 6.67 -3.07 -0.19
C ASN A 443 5.19 -3.46 -0.08
N VAL A 444 4.33 -2.56 0.41
CA VAL A 444 2.89 -2.85 0.51
C VAL A 444 2.23 -3.03 -0.87
N MET A 445 2.71 -2.31 -1.89
CA MET A 445 2.23 -2.49 -3.27
C MET A 445 2.67 -3.85 -3.83
N ILE A 446 3.95 -4.20 -3.67
CA ILE A 446 4.50 -5.51 -4.07
C ILE A 446 3.72 -6.65 -3.40
N GLU A 447 3.48 -6.57 -2.09
CA GLU A 447 2.72 -7.57 -1.32
C GLU A 447 1.30 -7.74 -1.85
N ALA A 448 0.60 -6.64 -2.17
CA ALA A 448 -0.75 -6.70 -2.73
C ALA A 448 -0.79 -7.33 -4.13
N LEU A 449 0.16 -6.97 -4.99
CA LEU A 449 0.26 -7.56 -6.34
C LEU A 449 0.58 -9.06 -6.27
N LEU A 450 1.55 -9.46 -5.44
CA LEU A 450 1.88 -10.87 -5.23
C LEU A 450 0.71 -11.67 -4.67
N LYS A 451 -0.03 -11.11 -3.71
CA LYS A 451 -1.25 -11.73 -3.16
C LYS A 451 -2.28 -11.98 -4.25
N GLY A 452 -2.56 -10.98 -5.08
CA GLY A 452 -3.54 -11.11 -6.16
C GLY A 452 -3.12 -12.05 -7.28
N ILE A 453 -1.85 -12.01 -7.68
CA ILE A 453 -1.28 -12.96 -8.67
C ILE A 453 -1.36 -14.40 -8.13
N THR A 454 -0.93 -14.62 -6.88
CA THR A 454 -0.97 -15.94 -6.23
C THR A 454 -2.40 -16.44 -6.12
N HIS A 455 -3.35 -15.60 -5.72
CA HIS A 455 -4.76 -15.96 -5.63
C HIS A 455 -5.34 -16.42 -6.98
N LEU A 456 -5.02 -15.72 -8.07
CA LEU A 456 -5.46 -16.12 -9.42
C LEU A 456 -4.80 -17.45 -9.85
N MET A 457 -3.52 -17.63 -9.55
CA MET A 457 -2.82 -18.88 -9.84
C MET A 457 -3.41 -20.06 -9.08
N ASP A 458 -3.63 -19.92 -7.78
CA ASP A 458 -4.15 -20.99 -6.91
C ASP A 458 -5.58 -21.36 -7.30
N THR A 459 -6.43 -20.35 -7.56
CA THR A 459 -7.84 -20.54 -7.95
C THR A 459 -7.97 -21.31 -9.27
N HIS A 460 -7.04 -21.11 -10.20
CA HIS A 460 -7.02 -21.79 -11.49
C HIS A 460 -5.98 -22.93 -11.59
N GLN A 461 -5.35 -23.30 -10.47
CA GLN A 461 -4.34 -24.36 -10.37
C GLN A 461 -3.21 -24.21 -11.41
N LEU A 462 -2.75 -22.97 -11.62
CA LEU A 462 -1.75 -22.64 -12.61
C LEU A 462 -0.33 -22.93 -12.11
N ILE A 463 0.50 -23.48 -12.99
CA ILE A 463 1.94 -23.63 -12.76
C ILE A 463 2.73 -22.50 -13.43
N SER A 464 3.93 -22.23 -12.91
CA SER A 464 4.80 -21.11 -13.33
C SER A 464 4.96 -20.94 -14.84
N GLY A 465 5.16 -22.03 -15.58
CA GLY A 465 5.39 -21.99 -17.03
C GLY A 465 4.16 -21.68 -17.89
N GLN A 466 2.99 -21.47 -17.28
CA GLN A 466 1.73 -21.18 -17.97
C GLN A 466 1.43 -19.68 -18.07
N ILE A 467 2.10 -18.83 -17.29
CA ILE A 467 2.00 -17.37 -17.42
C ILE A 467 3.17 -16.90 -18.28
N LEU A 468 2.87 -16.38 -19.47
CA LEU A 468 3.93 -16.03 -20.44
C LEU A 468 4.47 -14.61 -20.26
N GLU A 469 3.65 -13.67 -19.79
CA GLU A 469 3.97 -12.24 -19.72
C GLU A 469 3.00 -11.55 -18.76
N ILE A 470 3.47 -10.51 -18.07
CA ILE A 470 2.65 -9.60 -17.26
C ILE A 470 2.83 -8.18 -17.80
N ALA A 471 1.75 -7.42 -17.95
CA ALA A 471 1.84 -5.99 -18.24
C ALA A 471 1.13 -5.20 -17.14
N ILE A 472 1.71 -4.05 -16.78
CA ILE A 472 1.27 -3.21 -15.66
C ILE A 472 1.12 -1.77 -16.17
N SER A 473 -0.07 -1.21 -16.03
CA SER A 473 -0.38 0.21 -16.21
C SER A 473 -0.74 0.87 -14.88
N GLY A 474 -0.65 2.19 -14.85
CA GLY A 474 -0.98 3.04 -13.72
C GLY A 474 -0.45 4.45 -13.95
N ASN A 475 -0.86 5.40 -13.12
CA ASN A 475 -0.31 6.75 -13.20
C ASN A 475 1.20 6.75 -12.87
N THR A 476 1.91 7.79 -13.30
CA THR A 476 3.37 7.90 -13.18
C THR A 476 3.85 7.68 -11.75
N THR A 477 3.19 8.30 -10.76
CA THR A 477 3.51 8.14 -9.34
C THR A 477 3.36 6.68 -8.89
N MET A 478 2.29 5.98 -9.29
CA MET A 478 2.10 4.57 -8.93
C MET A 478 3.23 3.68 -9.47
N LEU A 479 3.68 3.91 -10.71
CA LEU A 479 4.78 3.14 -11.29
C LEU A 479 6.14 3.47 -10.66
N TYR A 480 6.36 4.71 -10.20
CA TYR A 480 7.56 5.08 -9.46
C TYR A 480 7.58 4.40 -8.09
N LEU A 481 6.45 4.43 -7.37
CA LEU A 481 6.33 3.76 -6.08
C LEU A 481 6.47 2.23 -6.21
N LEU A 482 5.92 1.63 -7.26
CA LEU A 482 6.09 0.20 -7.56
C LEU A 482 7.56 -0.19 -7.76
N THR A 483 8.32 0.65 -8.47
CA THR A 483 9.71 0.38 -8.83
C THR A 483 10.71 0.86 -7.78
N GLY A 484 10.25 1.60 -6.77
CA GLY A 484 11.10 2.22 -5.76
C GLY A 484 11.96 3.37 -6.30
N ILE A 485 11.58 3.95 -7.44
CA ILE A 485 12.17 5.20 -7.97
C ILE A 485 11.63 6.36 -7.12
N ASP A 486 12.52 7.27 -6.71
CA ASP A 486 12.15 8.45 -5.92
C ASP A 486 11.15 9.33 -6.69
N PRO A 487 9.91 9.53 -6.19
CA PRO A 487 8.88 10.30 -6.88
C PRO A 487 8.91 11.80 -6.50
N LYS A 488 9.85 12.27 -5.68
CA LYS A 488 9.90 13.66 -5.19
C LYS A 488 9.89 14.72 -6.29
N SER A 489 10.53 14.43 -7.43
CA SER A 489 10.55 15.33 -8.58
C SER A 489 9.18 15.48 -9.25
N LEU A 490 8.25 14.54 -9.05
CA LEU A 490 6.89 14.60 -9.61
C LEU A 490 6.00 15.61 -8.88
N ALA A 491 6.32 15.98 -7.63
CA ALA A 491 5.56 16.94 -6.83
C ALA A 491 6.23 18.33 -6.75
N SER A 492 7.40 18.51 -7.37
CA SER A 492 8.15 19.77 -7.32
C SER A 492 8.38 20.32 -8.72
N SER A 493 7.97 21.58 -8.95
CA SER A 493 8.22 22.29 -10.21
C SER A 493 9.72 22.21 -10.57
N PRO A 494 10.07 21.81 -11.81
CA PRO A 494 9.23 21.73 -13.02
C PRO A 494 8.57 20.36 -13.28
N PHE A 495 8.25 19.59 -12.23
CA PHE A 495 7.53 18.31 -12.29
C PHE A 495 8.22 17.27 -13.18
N SER A 496 9.55 17.18 -13.05
CA SER A 496 10.39 16.39 -13.95
C SER A 496 10.28 14.89 -13.70
N THR A 497 10.31 14.11 -14.78
CA THR A 497 10.29 12.64 -14.77
C THR A 497 11.66 12.06 -15.10
N THR A 498 12.08 11.02 -14.38
CA THR A 498 13.32 10.26 -14.65
C THR A 498 13.21 9.38 -15.89
N HIS A 499 12.07 8.69 -16.06
CA HIS A 499 11.82 7.80 -17.19
C HIS A 499 10.32 7.72 -17.48
N MET A 500 9.95 7.69 -18.76
CA MET A 500 8.56 7.56 -19.24
C MET A 500 8.38 6.46 -20.31
N GLY A 501 9.47 5.82 -20.73
CA GLY A 501 9.45 4.76 -21.73
C GLY A 501 8.94 3.43 -21.16
N LEU A 502 8.76 2.47 -22.07
CA LEU A 502 8.40 1.11 -21.71
C LEU A 502 9.59 0.42 -21.04
N ILE A 503 9.36 -0.19 -19.88
CA ILE A 503 10.39 -0.92 -19.13
C ILE A 503 10.09 -2.41 -19.16
N ASN A 504 11.09 -3.22 -19.49
CA ASN A 504 11.02 -4.68 -19.37
C ASN A 504 11.86 -5.10 -18.16
N ILE A 505 11.23 -5.76 -17.20
CA ILE A 505 11.83 -6.20 -15.94
C ILE A 505 11.55 -7.69 -15.76
N SER A 506 12.45 -8.43 -15.11
CA SER A 506 12.15 -9.82 -14.74
C SER A 506 11.23 -9.87 -13.52
N PHE A 507 10.39 -10.91 -13.43
CA PHE A 507 9.53 -11.10 -12.26
C PHE A 507 10.32 -11.12 -10.94
N SER A 508 11.48 -11.78 -10.92
CA SER A 508 12.37 -11.84 -9.77
C SER A 508 12.98 -10.50 -9.37
N GLU A 509 13.23 -9.61 -10.32
CA GLU A 509 13.81 -8.30 -10.04
C GLU A 509 12.78 -7.35 -9.42
N LEU A 510 11.54 -7.36 -9.90
CA LEU A 510 10.50 -6.51 -9.32
C LEU A 510 10.00 -7.01 -7.96
N PHE A 511 9.76 -8.32 -7.84
CA PHE A 511 9.08 -8.89 -6.67
C PHE A 511 10.01 -9.57 -5.67
N ALA A 512 11.30 -9.72 -5.97
CA ALA A 512 12.23 -10.54 -5.19
C ALA A 512 11.71 -11.99 -4.95
N ASP A 513 10.90 -12.50 -5.89
CA ASP A 513 10.24 -13.82 -5.83
C ASP A 513 10.55 -14.60 -7.13
N MET A 514 10.83 -15.89 -7.04
CA MET A 514 11.22 -16.75 -8.17
C MET A 514 10.10 -17.66 -8.69
N ARG A 515 8.87 -17.49 -8.19
CA ARG A 515 7.72 -18.34 -8.50
C ARG A 515 7.30 -18.23 -9.97
N LEU A 516 7.48 -17.07 -10.58
CA LEU A 516 7.32 -16.86 -12.03
C LEU A 516 8.65 -16.47 -12.68
N SER A 517 8.81 -16.85 -13.94
CA SER A 517 9.99 -16.54 -14.76
C SER A 517 9.65 -15.68 -15.99
N CYS A 518 8.42 -15.19 -16.07
CA CYS A 518 7.95 -14.37 -17.18
C CYS A 518 8.45 -12.92 -17.08
N PRO A 519 8.58 -12.22 -18.22
CA PRO A 519 8.84 -10.79 -18.22
C PRO A 519 7.63 -10.00 -17.68
N ILE A 520 7.94 -8.89 -17.03
CA ILE A 520 7.01 -7.84 -16.62
C ILE A 520 7.27 -6.63 -17.51
N ILE A 521 6.18 -6.08 -18.03
CA ILE A 521 6.19 -4.88 -18.88
C ILE A 521 5.52 -3.76 -18.11
N LEU A 522 6.28 -2.74 -17.76
CA LEU A 522 5.72 -1.49 -17.27
C LEU A 522 5.37 -0.63 -18.48
N MET A 523 4.09 -0.29 -18.59
CA MET A 523 3.57 0.49 -19.70
C MET A 523 4.16 1.91 -19.67
N PRO A 524 4.46 2.52 -20.83
CA PRO A 524 4.98 3.89 -20.91
C PRO A 524 3.92 4.91 -20.53
N GLY A 525 4.34 6.08 -20.04
CA GLY A 525 3.50 7.26 -19.86
C GLY A 525 4.00 8.46 -20.68
N LEU A 526 3.39 9.63 -20.48
CA LEU A 526 3.70 10.85 -21.22
C LEU A 526 4.39 11.93 -20.35
N SER A 527 3.88 12.17 -19.14
CA SER A 527 4.42 13.20 -18.23
C SER A 527 4.26 12.78 -16.76
N ALA A 528 4.60 13.66 -15.81
CA ALA A 528 4.38 13.42 -14.38
C ALA A 528 2.89 13.19 -14.03
N TYR A 529 1.99 13.81 -14.79
CA TYR A 529 0.54 13.78 -14.54
C TYR A 529 -0.26 13.01 -15.58
N ILE A 530 0.33 12.66 -16.73
CA ILE A 530 -0.27 11.77 -17.72
C ILE A 530 0.54 10.47 -17.75
N GLY A 531 0.04 9.48 -17.02
CA GLY A 531 0.70 8.20 -16.84
C GLY A 531 0.37 7.16 -17.89
N ALA A 532 0.74 5.93 -17.57
CA ALA A 532 0.59 4.78 -18.46
C ALA A 532 -0.84 4.27 -18.53
N ASP A 533 -1.63 4.54 -17.51
CA ASP A 533 -3.08 4.36 -17.46
C ASP A 533 -3.78 5.12 -18.59
N ILE A 534 -3.48 6.41 -18.75
CA ILE A 534 -4.10 7.25 -19.79
C ILE A 534 -3.63 6.84 -21.19
N LEU A 535 -2.32 6.63 -21.37
CA LEU A 535 -1.81 6.20 -22.67
C LEU A 535 -2.37 4.81 -23.06
N SER A 536 -2.53 3.91 -22.09
CA SER A 536 -3.21 2.63 -22.30
C SER A 536 -4.69 2.83 -22.62
N GLY A 537 -5.38 3.79 -21.99
CA GLY A 537 -6.77 4.12 -22.29
C GLY A 537 -6.98 4.67 -23.70
N LEU A 538 -6.10 5.56 -24.15
CA LEU A 538 -6.08 6.04 -25.54
C LEU A 538 -5.83 4.88 -26.51
N TYR A 539 -4.90 3.99 -26.19
CA TYR A 539 -4.67 2.78 -26.98
C TYR A 539 -5.88 1.84 -27.00
N PHE A 540 -6.53 1.62 -25.87
CA PHE A 540 -7.74 0.79 -25.76
C PHE A 540 -8.85 1.32 -26.66
N SER A 541 -9.10 2.63 -26.60
CA SER A 541 -10.17 3.26 -27.37
C SER A 541 -9.96 3.15 -28.88
N GLY A 542 -8.71 2.98 -29.34
CA GLY A 542 -8.38 3.01 -30.77
C GLY A 542 -8.49 4.41 -31.37
N ILE A 543 -8.35 5.46 -30.56
CA ILE A 543 -8.54 6.86 -30.96
C ILE A 543 -7.69 7.27 -32.17
N THR A 544 -6.48 6.72 -32.32
CA THR A 544 -5.59 6.98 -33.48
C THR A 544 -5.99 6.22 -34.74
N GLU A 545 -6.90 5.25 -34.63
CA GLU A 545 -7.43 4.46 -35.74
C GLU A 545 -8.77 5.03 -36.25
N MET A 546 -9.33 6.02 -35.54
CA MET A 546 -10.60 6.67 -35.87
C MET A 546 -10.37 7.96 -36.66
N GLU A 547 -11.23 8.22 -37.65
CA GLU A 547 -11.32 9.52 -38.32
C GLU A 547 -12.25 10.45 -37.53
N GLY A 548 -11.95 11.75 -37.50
CA GLY A 548 -12.75 12.75 -36.77
C GLY A 548 -12.13 13.23 -35.46
N ASN A 549 -12.93 13.93 -34.67
CA ASN A 549 -12.56 14.64 -33.45
C ASN A 549 -13.16 13.97 -32.21
N TYR A 550 -12.31 13.63 -31.25
CA TYR A 550 -12.70 12.86 -30.08
C TYR A 550 -12.20 13.52 -28.82
N LEU A 551 -13.06 13.60 -27.81
CA LEU A 551 -12.69 13.98 -26.45
C LEU A 551 -12.63 12.71 -25.62
N PHE A 552 -11.51 12.46 -24.95
CA PHE A 552 -11.33 11.38 -23.99
C PHE A 552 -11.26 11.98 -22.60
N ILE A 553 -12.01 11.43 -21.66
CA ILE A 553 -12.05 11.87 -20.27
C ILE A 553 -11.94 10.63 -19.40
N ASP A 554 -10.93 10.58 -18.53
CA ASP A 554 -10.88 9.67 -17.39
C ASP A 554 -11.19 10.47 -16.12
N ILE A 555 -12.30 10.13 -15.45
CA ILE A 555 -12.71 10.78 -14.20
C ILE A 555 -12.33 9.84 -13.05
N GLY A 556 -11.19 10.12 -12.43
CA GLY A 556 -10.72 9.46 -11.21
C GLY A 556 -10.37 10.48 -10.12
N THR A 557 -9.31 10.21 -9.37
CA THR A 557 -8.79 11.11 -8.32
C THR A 557 -8.32 12.42 -8.93
N ASN A 558 -7.78 12.31 -10.14
CA ASN A 558 -7.46 13.41 -11.02
C ASN A 558 -8.45 13.40 -12.19
N GLY A 559 -8.56 14.54 -12.88
CA GLY A 559 -9.24 14.60 -14.16
C GLY A 559 -8.25 14.60 -15.30
N GLU A 560 -7.92 13.44 -15.84
CA GLU A 560 -7.09 13.32 -17.04
C GLU A 560 -7.95 13.38 -18.30
N LEU A 561 -7.62 14.31 -19.17
CA LEU A 561 -8.39 14.63 -20.37
C LEU A 561 -7.46 14.58 -21.58
N ALA A 562 -7.99 14.16 -22.73
CA ALA A 562 -7.29 14.29 -23.99
C ALA A 562 -8.25 14.63 -25.12
N ILE A 563 -7.85 15.54 -26.01
CA ILE A 563 -8.60 15.83 -27.24
C ILE A 563 -7.78 15.44 -28.46
N LYS A 564 -8.41 14.68 -29.36
CA LYS A 564 -7.85 14.26 -30.63
C LYS A 564 -8.51 15.07 -31.73
N VAL A 565 -7.71 15.83 -32.48
CA VAL A 565 -8.13 16.56 -33.68
C VAL A 565 -7.17 16.20 -34.80
N ASN A 566 -7.70 15.63 -35.88
CA ASN A 566 -6.89 15.04 -36.96
C ASN A 566 -5.90 13.98 -36.43
N ASN A 567 -4.59 14.22 -36.56
CA ASN A 567 -3.53 13.33 -36.06
C ASN A 567 -2.87 13.83 -34.76
N ARG A 568 -3.34 14.95 -34.21
CA ARG A 568 -2.80 15.59 -33.00
C ARG A 568 -3.64 15.19 -31.79
N ILE A 569 -3.00 14.86 -30.68
CA ILE A 569 -3.66 14.56 -29.40
C ILE A 569 -3.08 15.49 -28.34
N ILE A 570 -3.91 16.33 -27.74
CA ILE A 570 -3.49 17.21 -26.64
C ILE A 570 -4.06 16.63 -25.34
N CYS A 571 -3.19 16.37 -24.37
CA CYS A 571 -3.52 15.82 -23.07
C CYS A 571 -3.33 16.87 -21.98
N VAL A 572 -4.26 16.92 -21.03
CA VAL A 572 -4.16 17.75 -19.83
C VAL A 572 -4.54 16.93 -18.61
N ALA A 573 -4.05 17.32 -17.45
CA ALA A 573 -4.47 16.78 -16.16
C ALA A 573 -4.98 17.93 -15.29
N THR A 574 -6.13 17.74 -14.67
CA THR A 574 -6.77 18.72 -13.79
C THR A 574 -6.75 18.22 -12.35
N ALA A 575 -6.49 19.12 -11.41
CA ALA A 575 -6.63 18.85 -9.98
C ALA A 575 -8.10 18.99 -9.57
N ALA A 576 -8.96 18.09 -10.06
CA ALA A 576 -10.38 18.08 -9.70
C ALA A 576 -10.60 17.77 -8.21
N GLY A 577 -9.64 17.10 -7.56
CA GLY A 577 -9.80 16.65 -6.20
C GLY A 577 -10.78 15.47 -6.10
N PRO A 578 -10.87 14.83 -4.93
CA PRO A 578 -11.39 13.48 -4.86
C PRO A 578 -12.91 13.42 -4.57
N ALA A 579 -13.64 14.51 -4.82
CA ALA A 579 -15.07 14.62 -4.54
C ALA A 579 -15.89 13.54 -5.29
N PHE A 580 -15.55 13.27 -6.55
CA PHE A 580 -16.20 12.21 -7.35
C PHE A 580 -15.87 10.79 -6.88
N GLU A 581 -14.80 10.61 -6.10
CA GLU A 581 -14.52 9.34 -5.41
C GLU A 581 -15.21 9.22 -4.05
N GLY A 582 -15.93 10.26 -3.63
CA GLY A 582 -16.58 10.34 -2.32
C GLY A 582 -15.65 10.75 -1.18
N THR A 583 -14.39 11.09 -1.45
CA THR A 583 -13.49 11.67 -0.43
C THR A 583 -13.80 13.16 -0.26
N ASN A 584 -13.60 13.70 0.95
CA ASN A 584 -14.00 15.06 1.37
C ASN A 584 -15.50 15.36 1.33
N ILE A 585 -16.33 14.40 0.93
CA ILE A 585 -17.77 14.47 1.05
C ILE A 585 -18.19 13.75 2.34
N THR A 586 -19.05 14.38 3.14
CA THR A 586 -19.42 13.95 4.49
C THR A 586 -19.89 12.49 4.52
N PHE A 587 -20.86 12.15 3.66
CA PHE A 587 -21.34 10.79 3.42
C PHE A 587 -20.83 10.21 2.09
N GLY A 588 -19.75 10.77 1.55
CA GLY A 588 -19.17 10.27 0.32
C GLY A 588 -18.50 8.91 0.53
N MET A 589 -18.64 8.05 -0.46
CA MET A 589 -17.93 6.79 -0.55
C MET A 589 -17.66 6.43 -2.02
N GLY A 590 -16.69 5.55 -2.27
CA GLY A 590 -16.49 5.02 -3.62
C GLY A 590 -17.67 4.18 -4.10
N SER A 591 -17.67 3.77 -5.37
CA SER A 591 -18.68 2.89 -5.99
C SER A 591 -18.62 1.46 -5.44
N LEU A 592 -19.10 1.29 -4.21
CA LEU A 592 -19.13 0.05 -3.43
C LEU A 592 -20.56 -0.28 -3.00
N GLU A 593 -20.78 -1.52 -2.54
CA GLU A 593 -22.09 -1.96 -2.03
C GLU A 593 -22.62 -1.03 -0.92
N GLY A 594 -23.87 -0.58 -1.09
CA GLY A 594 -24.54 0.39 -0.21
C GLY A 594 -24.34 1.86 -0.62
N ALA A 595 -23.57 2.16 -1.67
CA ALA A 595 -23.48 3.52 -2.19
C ALA A 595 -24.71 3.88 -3.03
N ILE A 596 -25.27 5.07 -2.78
CA ILE A 596 -26.27 5.68 -3.65
C ILE A 596 -25.57 6.08 -4.95
N CYS A 597 -25.96 5.49 -6.07
CA CYS A 597 -25.35 5.70 -7.39
C CYS A 597 -26.25 6.41 -8.40
N GLY A 598 -27.55 6.51 -8.12
CA GLY A 598 -28.51 7.20 -8.96
C GLY A 598 -29.67 7.75 -8.14
N VAL A 599 -30.23 8.87 -8.59
CA VAL A 599 -31.39 9.50 -7.96
C VAL A 599 -32.40 9.91 -9.02
N THR A 600 -33.66 9.52 -8.80
CA THR A 600 -34.79 9.97 -9.62
C THR A 600 -35.88 10.55 -8.74
N SER A 601 -36.59 11.55 -9.24
CA SER A 601 -37.67 12.22 -8.52
C SER A 601 -38.97 11.42 -8.63
N GLN A 602 -39.70 11.28 -7.52
CA GLN A 602 -41.07 10.80 -7.54
C GLN A 602 -42.08 11.96 -7.59
N ASN A 603 -43.29 11.66 -8.07
CA ASN A 603 -44.37 12.65 -8.25
C ASN A 603 -44.82 13.34 -6.94
N ASN A 604 -44.50 12.76 -5.78
CA ASN A 604 -44.85 13.27 -4.46
C ASN A 604 -43.76 14.15 -3.81
N GLY A 605 -42.63 14.39 -4.50
CA GLY A 605 -41.49 15.13 -3.95
C GLY A 605 -40.44 14.26 -3.24
N ASP A 606 -40.69 12.95 -3.11
CA ASP A 606 -39.72 12.01 -2.55
C ASP A 606 -38.70 11.55 -3.59
N TRP A 607 -37.59 11.02 -3.09
CA TRP A 607 -36.43 10.62 -3.87
C TRP A 607 -36.45 9.10 -4.03
N LEU A 608 -36.39 8.61 -5.27
CA LEU A 608 -36.13 7.20 -5.55
C LEU A 608 -34.62 7.02 -5.75
N LEU A 609 -34.01 6.28 -4.83
CA LEU A 609 -32.57 6.05 -4.80
C LEU A 609 -32.23 4.70 -5.43
N GLU A 610 -31.26 4.72 -6.33
CA GLU A 610 -30.58 3.52 -6.81
C GLU A 610 -29.34 3.29 -5.93
N VAL A 611 -29.21 2.07 -5.40
CA VAL A 611 -28.15 1.71 -4.45
C VAL A 611 -27.41 0.49 -4.97
N ILE A 612 -26.08 0.60 -5.04
CA ILE A 612 -25.23 -0.50 -5.50
C ILE A 612 -25.42 -1.72 -4.60
N GLY A 613 -25.74 -2.86 -5.22
CA GLY A 613 -25.98 -4.14 -4.53
C GLY A 613 -27.38 -4.29 -3.92
N ASN A 614 -28.31 -3.37 -4.18
CA ASN A 614 -29.69 -3.42 -3.68
C ASN A 614 -29.77 -3.57 -2.13
N SER A 615 -28.84 -2.93 -1.42
CA SER A 615 -28.73 -2.99 0.04
C SER A 615 -29.13 -1.66 0.71
N THR A 616 -28.98 -1.57 2.03
CA THR A 616 -29.26 -0.33 2.75
C THR A 616 -28.22 0.75 2.40
N PRO A 617 -28.64 1.99 2.11
CA PRO A 617 -27.72 3.10 1.85
C PRO A 617 -26.74 3.35 3.00
N LYS A 618 -25.45 3.44 2.68
CA LYS A 618 -24.35 3.75 3.61
C LYS A 618 -23.66 5.07 3.30
N GLY A 619 -23.84 5.58 2.07
CA GLY A 619 -23.23 6.81 1.59
C GLY A 619 -23.61 7.10 0.14
N ILE A 620 -22.96 8.09 -0.47
CA ILE A 620 -23.20 8.59 -1.82
C ILE A 620 -21.92 8.42 -2.63
N CYS A 621 -21.97 7.77 -3.79
CA CYS A 621 -20.84 7.78 -4.71
C CYS A 621 -20.92 8.94 -5.70
N GLY A 622 -19.86 9.17 -6.48
CA GLY A 622 -19.77 10.34 -7.35
C GLY A 622 -20.92 10.50 -8.34
N SER A 623 -21.41 9.42 -8.95
CA SER A 623 -22.57 9.50 -9.86
C SER A 623 -23.85 9.90 -9.11
N GLY A 624 -24.06 9.34 -7.90
CA GLY A 624 -25.16 9.72 -7.02
C GLY A 624 -25.06 11.19 -6.60
N LEU A 625 -23.86 11.69 -6.31
CA LEU A 625 -23.62 13.08 -5.94
C LEU A 625 -24.03 14.05 -7.06
N ILE A 626 -23.71 13.71 -8.32
CA ILE A 626 -24.12 14.50 -9.49
C ILE A 626 -25.64 14.49 -9.66
N ASP A 627 -26.27 13.33 -9.55
CA ASP A 627 -27.72 13.21 -9.70
C ASP A 627 -28.47 13.98 -8.61
N VAL A 628 -28.02 13.85 -7.36
CA VAL A 628 -28.55 14.61 -6.22
C VAL A 628 -28.45 16.11 -6.50
N MET A 629 -27.28 16.59 -6.93
CA MET A 629 -27.05 18.01 -7.16
C MET A 629 -27.89 18.55 -8.32
N ALA A 630 -27.94 17.82 -9.44
CA ALA A 630 -28.78 18.19 -10.58
C ALA A 630 -30.25 18.31 -10.16
N HIS A 631 -30.71 17.40 -9.29
CA HIS A 631 -32.06 17.44 -8.78
C HIS A 631 -32.31 18.64 -7.85
N CYS A 632 -31.39 18.90 -6.91
CA CYS A 632 -31.44 20.06 -6.02
C CYS A 632 -31.54 21.38 -6.80
N LEU A 633 -30.78 21.53 -7.88
CA LEU A 633 -30.83 22.70 -8.76
C LEU A 633 -32.19 22.81 -9.46
N ASN A 634 -32.72 21.70 -9.99
CA ASN A 634 -34.00 21.69 -10.69
C ASN A 634 -35.19 22.01 -9.77
N GLN A 635 -35.11 21.65 -8.49
CA GLN A 635 -36.13 21.96 -7.49
C GLN A 635 -35.92 23.33 -6.81
N GLY A 636 -34.82 24.03 -7.08
CA GLY A 636 -34.48 25.29 -6.42
C GLY A 636 -34.12 25.14 -4.94
N LEU A 637 -33.75 23.92 -4.48
CA LEU A 637 -33.20 23.71 -3.12
C LEU A 637 -31.82 24.36 -2.98
N VAL A 638 -31.10 24.44 -4.10
CA VAL A 638 -29.80 25.09 -4.25
C VAL A 638 -29.87 26.03 -5.45
N ASP A 639 -29.32 27.22 -5.33
CA ASP A 639 -29.21 28.15 -6.46
C ASP A 639 -27.95 27.88 -7.31
N GLU A 640 -27.82 28.58 -8.44
CA GLU A 640 -26.68 28.42 -9.34
C GLU A 640 -25.32 28.79 -8.70
N THR A 641 -25.30 29.52 -7.58
CA THR A 641 -24.06 29.79 -6.83
C THR A 641 -23.65 28.63 -5.92
N GLY A 642 -24.51 27.61 -5.81
CA GLY A 642 -24.35 26.47 -4.91
C GLY A 642 -24.86 26.72 -3.50
N ARG A 643 -25.58 27.81 -3.24
CA ARG A 643 -26.10 28.12 -1.91
C ARG A 643 -27.40 27.36 -1.65
N ILE A 644 -27.44 26.66 -0.51
CA ILE A 644 -28.67 26.04 0.02
C ILE A 644 -29.67 27.15 0.41
N GLN A 645 -30.90 27.06 -0.09
CA GLN A 645 -31.92 28.09 0.14
C GLN A 645 -32.51 28.05 1.56
N GLU A 646 -32.79 26.86 2.08
CA GLU A 646 -33.40 26.68 3.41
C GLU A 646 -32.60 25.68 4.26
N GLY A 647 -32.29 26.07 5.50
CA GLY A 647 -31.51 25.24 6.44
C GLY A 647 -29.99 25.29 6.21
N GLN A 648 -29.29 24.27 6.72
CA GLN A 648 -27.83 24.12 6.58
C GLN A 648 -27.42 22.84 5.82
N ILE A 649 -28.37 21.92 5.62
CA ILE A 649 -28.17 20.61 5.00
C ILE A 649 -29.37 20.24 4.14
N ILE A 650 -29.16 19.40 3.13
CA ILE A 650 -30.19 18.78 2.32
C ILE A 650 -30.30 17.31 2.70
N PRO A 651 -31.36 16.89 3.41
CA PRO A 651 -31.55 15.51 3.78
C PRO A 651 -31.91 14.66 2.55
N ILE A 652 -31.18 13.55 2.35
CA ILE A 652 -31.46 12.59 1.27
C ILE A 652 -32.26 11.40 1.83
N LEU A 653 -31.94 10.94 3.05
CA LEU A 653 -32.63 9.83 3.72
C LEU A 653 -33.00 10.19 5.16
N PRO A 654 -34.17 10.80 5.39
CA PRO A 654 -34.56 11.28 6.72
C PRO A 654 -34.97 10.17 7.71
N SER A 655 -35.43 9.01 7.23
CA SER A 655 -36.13 8.01 8.07
C SER A 655 -35.27 6.91 8.71
N ASN A 656 -34.01 6.71 8.29
CA ASN A 656 -33.18 5.54 8.68
C ASN A 656 -31.72 5.83 9.11
N GLY A 657 -31.36 7.06 9.50
CA GLY A 657 -30.00 7.41 9.98
C GLY A 657 -29.24 8.34 9.03
N SER A 658 -29.77 9.57 8.93
CA SER A 658 -29.56 10.66 7.98
C SER A 658 -28.27 10.74 7.16
N ILE A 659 -28.33 10.27 5.90
CA ILE A 659 -27.46 10.72 4.81
C ILE A 659 -27.96 12.10 4.32
N TYR A 660 -27.07 13.08 4.22
CA TYR A 660 -27.37 14.43 3.76
C TYR A 660 -26.22 15.03 2.95
N LEU A 661 -26.49 16.14 2.25
CA LEU A 661 -25.47 17.03 1.71
C LEU A 661 -25.38 18.31 2.53
N SER A 662 -24.17 18.69 2.93
CA SER A 662 -23.87 19.97 3.55
C SER A 662 -23.48 21.02 2.52
N GLN A 663 -23.44 22.29 2.94
CA GLN A 663 -22.92 23.38 2.12
C GLN A 663 -21.45 23.17 1.71
N GLN A 664 -20.64 22.52 2.58
CA GLN A 664 -19.25 22.20 2.26
C GLN A 664 -19.17 21.12 1.19
N ASP A 665 -20.00 20.08 1.26
CA ASP A 665 -20.02 19.02 0.24
C ASP A 665 -20.34 19.57 -1.15
N ILE A 666 -21.30 20.52 -1.23
CA ILE A 666 -21.62 21.21 -2.48
C ILE A 666 -20.42 22.02 -2.98
N ARG A 667 -19.66 22.65 -2.07
CA ARG A 667 -18.48 23.43 -2.44
C ARG A 667 -17.36 22.56 -2.99
N GLU A 668 -17.12 21.39 -2.38
CA GLU A 668 -16.15 20.41 -2.90
C GLU A 668 -16.55 19.92 -4.30
N LEU A 669 -17.84 19.66 -4.52
CA LEU A 669 -18.36 19.29 -5.85
C LEU A 669 -18.17 20.41 -6.88
N GLN A 670 -18.42 21.68 -6.51
CA GLN A 670 -18.20 22.83 -7.40
C GLN A 670 -16.73 22.95 -7.82
N LEU A 671 -15.79 22.79 -6.88
CA LEU A 671 -14.36 22.87 -7.20
C LEU A 671 -13.96 21.74 -8.15
N ALA A 672 -14.43 20.52 -7.90
CA ALA A 672 -14.13 19.37 -8.74
C ALA A 672 -14.70 19.51 -10.16
N LYS A 673 -15.97 19.90 -10.27
CA LYS A 673 -16.63 20.04 -11.56
C LYS A 673 -16.06 21.20 -12.37
N ALA A 674 -15.71 22.31 -11.72
CA ALA A 674 -15.11 23.47 -12.35
C ALA A 674 -13.72 23.14 -12.94
N ALA A 675 -12.91 22.35 -12.23
CA ALA A 675 -11.59 21.94 -12.72
C ALA A 675 -11.69 21.12 -14.02
N ILE A 676 -12.60 20.15 -14.06
CA ILE A 676 -12.84 19.32 -15.25
C ILE A 676 -13.38 20.17 -16.40
N ALA A 677 -14.41 20.97 -16.15
CA ALA A 677 -15.05 21.81 -17.17
C ALA A 677 -14.05 22.83 -17.76
N ALA A 678 -13.23 23.46 -16.94
CA ALA A 678 -12.18 24.36 -17.39
C ALA A 678 -11.10 23.63 -18.20
N GLY A 679 -10.71 22.41 -17.81
CA GLY A 679 -9.79 21.58 -18.59
C GLY A 679 -10.35 21.22 -19.97
N ILE A 680 -11.64 20.88 -20.05
CA ILE A 680 -12.34 20.63 -21.33
C ILE A 680 -12.34 21.90 -22.19
N GLU A 681 -12.67 23.05 -21.60
CA GLU A 681 -12.70 24.32 -22.34
C GLU A 681 -11.33 24.69 -22.91
N VAL A 682 -10.27 24.60 -22.10
CA VAL A 682 -8.90 24.85 -22.56
C VAL A 682 -8.51 23.89 -23.69
N LEU A 683 -8.85 22.60 -23.60
CA LEU A 683 -8.59 21.64 -24.68
C LEU A 683 -9.31 22.02 -25.98
N LEU A 684 -10.57 22.45 -25.90
CA LEU A 684 -11.33 22.90 -27.07
C LEU A 684 -10.69 24.15 -27.71
N GLN A 685 -10.30 25.12 -26.89
CA GLN A 685 -9.62 26.33 -27.35
C GLN A 685 -8.28 26.02 -28.03
N GLU A 686 -7.41 25.23 -27.39
CA GLU A 686 -6.06 24.89 -27.88
C GLU A 686 -6.05 23.98 -29.12
N SER A 687 -7.08 23.16 -29.26
CA SER A 687 -7.24 22.30 -30.43
C SER A 687 -7.96 22.99 -31.59
N GLY A 688 -8.62 24.13 -31.36
CA GLY A 688 -9.52 24.78 -32.31
C GLY A 688 -10.80 23.97 -32.59
N CYS A 689 -11.12 22.99 -31.74
CA CYS A 689 -12.31 22.17 -31.81
C CYS A 689 -13.48 22.88 -31.11
N ASN A 690 -14.71 22.66 -31.56
CA ASN A 690 -15.91 23.10 -30.87
C ASN A 690 -16.82 21.89 -30.60
N ILE A 691 -17.87 22.06 -29.79
CA ILE A 691 -18.76 20.93 -29.43
C ILE A 691 -19.57 20.44 -30.64
N GLU A 692 -19.84 21.32 -31.60
CA GLU A 692 -20.59 20.98 -32.81
C GLU A 692 -19.82 19.99 -33.69
N ASN A 693 -18.51 20.22 -33.87
CA ASN A 693 -17.61 19.41 -34.68
C ASN A 693 -16.90 18.29 -33.90
N LEU A 694 -17.19 18.14 -32.61
CA LEU A 694 -16.78 16.98 -31.83
C LEU A 694 -17.66 15.78 -32.22
N ASP A 695 -17.06 14.67 -32.62
CA ASP A 695 -17.81 13.48 -33.04
C ASP A 695 -18.26 12.66 -31.83
N CYS A 696 -17.37 12.47 -30.85
CA CYS A 696 -17.68 11.65 -29.69
C CYS A 696 -16.87 12.02 -28.44
N LEU A 697 -17.52 11.98 -27.28
CA LEU A 697 -16.91 11.91 -25.97
C LEU A 697 -16.73 10.43 -25.57
N LEU A 698 -15.50 10.01 -25.36
CA LEU A 698 -15.09 8.71 -24.81
C LEU A 698 -14.89 8.87 -23.31
N LEU A 699 -15.82 8.35 -22.51
CA LEU A 699 -15.77 8.45 -21.06
C LEU A 699 -15.20 7.17 -20.44
N ALA A 700 -14.01 7.28 -19.86
CA ALA A 700 -13.29 6.24 -19.16
C ALA A 700 -13.48 6.34 -17.63
N GLY A 701 -12.99 5.31 -16.93
CA GLY A 701 -12.97 5.23 -15.47
C GLY A 701 -14.19 4.51 -14.89
N GLY A 702 -14.06 4.06 -13.64
CA GLY A 702 -15.14 3.37 -12.91
C GLY A 702 -16.35 4.28 -12.59
N PHE A 703 -16.15 5.59 -12.66
CA PHE A 703 -17.18 6.60 -12.46
C PHE A 703 -18.22 6.66 -13.59
N GLY A 704 -17.79 6.46 -14.84
CA GLY A 704 -18.62 6.73 -16.02
C GLY A 704 -19.81 5.81 -16.23
N HIS A 705 -19.86 4.63 -15.61
CA HIS A 705 -20.92 3.64 -15.86
C HIS A 705 -22.31 4.09 -15.40
N HIS A 706 -22.39 4.65 -14.19
CA HIS A 706 -23.64 5.17 -13.62
C HIS A 706 -23.82 6.67 -13.86
N LEU A 707 -22.93 7.30 -14.64
CA LEU A 707 -22.99 8.73 -14.87
C LEU A 707 -24.17 9.08 -15.79
N ASN A 708 -25.15 9.81 -15.25
CA ASN A 708 -26.19 10.41 -16.06
C ASN A 708 -25.65 11.66 -16.78
N ILE A 709 -25.46 11.55 -18.10
CA ILE A 709 -24.88 12.63 -18.91
C ILE A 709 -25.73 13.91 -18.87
N LYS A 710 -27.06 13.80 -18.80
CA LYS A 710 -27.92 14.99 -18.67
C LYS A 710 -27.68 15.73 -17.37
N ASN A 711 -27.54 14.99 -16.28
CA ASN A 711 -27.29 15.57 -14.96
C ASN A 711 -25.88 16.16 -14.88
N ALA A 712 -24.88 15.49 -15.47
CA ALA A 712 -23.53 16.02 -15.62
C ALA A 712 -23.50 17.34 -16.41
N ILE A 713 -24.30 17.45 -17.47
CA ILE A 713 -24.47 18.71 -18.21
C ILE A 713 -25.22 19.75 -17.36
N ARG A 714 -26.27 19.35 -16.63
CA ARG A 714 -27.08 20.27 -15.80
C ARG A 714 -26.27 20.93 -14.69
N ILE A 715 -25.32 20.22 -14.09
CA ILE A 715 -24.43 20.78 -13.07
C ILE A 715 -23.23 21.52 -13.69
N GLY A 716 -23.10 21.56 -15.02
CA GLY A 716 -21.97 22.18 -15.70
C GLY A 716 -20.64 21.43 -15.55
N LEU A 717 -20.66 20.11 -15.35
CA LEU A 717 -19.46 19.26 -15.42
C LEU A 717 -19.06 19.00 -16.88
N LEU A 718 -20.05 18.75 -17.73
CA LEU A 718 -19.88 18.53 -19.16
C LEU A 718 -20.55 19.65 -19.96
N PRO A 719 -19.98 20.07 -21.09
CA PRO A 719 -20.61 21.07 -21.94
C PRO A 719 -21.88 20.51 -22.59
N GLY A 720 -22.86 21.40 -22.83
CA GLY A 720 -24.09 21.06 -23.53
C GLY A 720 -23.83 20.55 -24.95
N GLY A 721 -24.68 19.63 -25.43
CA GLY A 721 -24.55 19.01 -26.76
C GLY A 721 -23.85 17.65 -26.79
N LEU A 722 -23.30 17.19 -25.66
CA LEU A 722 -22.63 15.89 -25.55
C LEU A 722 -23.54 14.70 -25.20
N GLU A 723 -24.82 14.95 -24.85
CA GLU A 723 -25.76 13.92 -24.41
C GLU A 723 -25.84 12.72 -25.36
N ASN A 724 -25.97 12.98 -26.66
CA ASN A 724 -26.09 11.95 -27.69
C ASN A 724 -24.75 11.61 -28.36
N LYS A 725 -23.64 12.21 -27.89
CA LYS A 725 -22.29 12.02 -28.42
C LYS A 725 -21.37 11.30 -27.44
N THR A 726 -21.90 10.72 -26.36
CA THR A 726 -21.08 10.10 -25.31
C THR A 726 -21.06 8.57 -25.41
N LYS A 727 -19.88 7.98 -25.29
CA LYS A 727 -19.66 6.53 -25.21
C LYS A 727 -18.83 6.21 -23.98
N VAL A 728 -19.40 5.44 -23.06
CA VAL A 728 -18.68 4.90 -21.90
C VAL A 728 -17.82 3.73 -22.34
N ILE A 729 -16.55 3.71 -21.94
CA ILE A 729 -15.57 2.68 -22.31
C ILE A 729 -15.01 1.90 -21.11
N GLY A 730 -15.45 2.22 -19.89
CA GLY A 730 -15.11 1.47 -18.66
C GLY A 730 -13.65 1.66 -18.21
N ASN A 731 -13.07 0.64 -17.57
CA ASN A 731 -11.66 0.66 -17.18
C ASN A 731 -10.76 0.52 -18.43
N SER A 732 -10.45 1.66 -19.05
CA SER A 732 -9.66 1.75 -20.26
C SER A 732 -8.16 1.49 -20.02
N SER A 733 -7.65 1.76 -18.81
CA SER A 733 -6.27 1.44 -18.42
C SER A 733 -6.02 -0.06 -18.54
N LEU A 734 -6.82 -0.87 -17.82
CA LEU A 734 -6.74 -2.33 -17.89
C LEU A 734 -7.08 -2.86 -19.28
N GLY A 735 -8.09 -2.29 -19.93
CA GLY A 735 -8.46 -2.59 -21.32
C GLY A 735 -7.27 -2.46 -22.27
N GLY A 736 -6.51 -1.38 -22.14
CA GLY A 736 -5.33 -1.07 -22.94
C GLY A 736 -4.17 -1.99 -22.63
N THR A 737 -3.96 -2.32 -21.36
CA THR A 737 -2.95 -3.27 -20.90
C THR A 737 -3.22 -4.68 -21.43
N VAL A 738 -4.46 -5.16 -21.37
CA VAL A 738 -4.86 -6.45 -21.97
C VAL A 738 -4.73 -6.40 -23.49
N ARG A 739 -5.15 -5.30 -24.13
CA ARG A 739 -4.96 -5.11 -25.59
C ARG A 739 -3.48 -5.17 -25.94
N TYR A 740 -2.61 -4.56 -25.15
CA TYR A 740 -1.18 -4.56 -25.36
C TYR A 740 -0.61 -5.97 -25.30
N LEU A 741 -1.07 -6.82 -24.38
CA LEU A 741 -0.63 -8.20 -24.24
C LEU A 741 -1.06 -9.08 -25.42
N LEU A 742 -2.24 -8.82 -26.00
CA LEU A 742 -2.85 -9.68 -27.02
C LEU A 742 -2.68 -9.21 -28.46
N GLU A 743 -2.44 -7.92 -28.70
CA GLU A 743 -2.34 -7.37 -30.05
C GLU A 743 -0.90 -7.36 -30.57
N LYS A 744 -0.76 -7.77 -31.82
CA LYS A 744 0.51 -7.79 -32.55
C LYS A 744 1.03 -6.37 -32.76
N ASN A 745 2.35 -6.20 -32.67
CA ASN A 745 3.01 -4.90 -32.86
C ASN A 745 2.54 -3.82 -31.86
N SER A 746 1.99 -4.21 -30.72
CA SER A 746 1.41 -3.29 -29.72
C SER A 746 2.40 -2.21 -29.27
N GLN A 747 3.67 -2.56 -29.05
CA GLN A 747 4.71 -1.59 -28.69
C GLN A 747 4.89 -0.48 -29.73
N SER A 748 4.88 -0.80 -31.02
CA SER A 748 5.00 0.23 -32.06
C SER A 748 3.76 1.11 -32.16
N THR A 749 2.56 0.54 -31.97
CA THR A 749 1.32 1.32 -31.96
C THR A 749 1.27 2.26 -30.78
N LEU A 750 1.67 1.79 -29.59
CA LEU A 750 1.71 2.61 -28.38
C LEU A 750 2.74 3.74 -28.50
N SER A 751 3.90 3.45 -29.12
CA SER A 751 4.91 4.45 -29.44
C SER A 751 4.40 5.52 -30.41
N ASP A 752 3.62 5.14 -31.43
CA ASP A 752 3.00 6.09 -32.37
C ASP A 752 1.95 6.98 -31.68
N ILE A 753 1.14 6.42 -30.78
CA ILE A 753 0.21 7.22 -29.96
C ILE A 753 0.99 8.21 -29.12
N ASN A 754 2.03 7.76 -28.40
CA ASN A 754 2.82 8.63 -27.55
C ASN A 754 3.46 9.80 -28.31
N GLN A 755 3.94 9.56 -29.55
CA GLN A 755 4.51 10.61 -30.41
C GLN A 755 3.49 11.63 -30.90
N LYS A 756 2.21 11.27 -30.96
CA LYS A 756 1.11 12.15 -31.34
C LYS A 756 0.52 12.90 -30.15
N CYS A 757 0.86 12.48 -28.93
CA CYS A 757 0.40 13.11 -27.70
C CYS A 757 1.30 14.29 -27.30
N GLU A 758 0.64 15.35 -26.86
CA GLU A 758 1.26 16.57 -26.36
C GLU A 758 0.72 16.83 -24.96
N TYR A 759 1.58 17.00 -23.97
CA TYR A 759 1.13 17.40 -22.65
C TYR A 759 1.07 18.92 -22.53
N LEU A 760 -0.10 19.45 -22.20
CA LEU A 760 -0.30 20.84 -21.88
C LEU A 760 -0.44 21.01 -20.36
N GLU A 761 0.45 21.81 -19.78
CA GLU A 761 0.47 22.08 -18.35
C GLU A 761 -0.49 23.23 -18.00
N LEU A 762 -1.64 22.90 -17.40
CA LEU A 762 -2.70 23.87 -17.08
C LEU A 762 -2.29 24.94 -16.05
N SER A 763 -1.36 24.61 -15.13
CA SER A 763 -0.86 25.55 -14.11
C SER A 763 -0.15 26.77 -14.72
N ASN A 764 0.44 26.59 -15.90
CA ASN A 764 1.16 27.62 -16.65
C ASN A 764 0.27 28.26 -17.75
N HIS A 765 -0.97 27.80 -17.92
CA HIS A 765 -1.87 28.29 -18.95
C HIS A 765 -2.60 29.55 -18.49
N ILE A 766 -2.43 30.64 -19.23
CA ILE A 766 -2.86 31.98 -18.81
C ILE A 766 -4.38 32.10 -18.60
N GLN A 767 -5.18 31.31 -19.32
CA GLN A 767 -6.65 31.35 -19.26
C GLN A 767 -7.26 30.27 -18.37
N PHE A 768 -6.47 29.30 -17.88
CA PHE A 768 -7.05 28.18 -17.12
C PHE A 768 -7.75 28.65 -15.84
N TYR A 769 -7.14 29.60 -15.12
CA TYR A 769 -7.73 30.17 -13.91
C TYR A 769 -9.05 30.90 -14.20
N ASP A 770 -9.11 31.67 -15.28
CA ASP A 770 -10.34 32.38 -15.67
C ASP A 770 -11.45 31.39 -16.06
N CYS A 771 -11.13 30.37 -16.85
CA CYS A 771 -12.06 29.28 -17.16
C CYS A 771 -12.54 28.58 -15.88
N PHE A 772 -11.62 28.24 -14.95
CA PHE A 772 -11.97 27.63 -13.68
C PHE A 772 -12.96 28.46 -12.88
N VAL A 773 -12.69 29.76 -12.70
CA VAL A 773 -13.57 30.68 -11.98
C VAL A 773 -14.95 30.78 -12.65
N ASN A 774 -14.99 30.83 -13.98
CA ASN A 774 -16.24 30.88 -14.74
C ASN A 774 -17.11 29.62 -14.56
N HIS A 775 -16.50 28.46 -14.31
CA HIS A 775 -17.19 27.19 -14.13
C HIS A 775 -17.51 26.81 -12.67
N ILE A 776 -17.20 27.68 -11.68
CA ILE A 776 -17.51 27.41 -10.26
C ILE A 776 -19.02 27.32 -10.02
N ASN A 777 -19.80 28.24 -10.60
CA ASN A 777 -21.25 28.23 -10.51
C ASN A 777 -21.82 27.09 -11.37
N PHE A 778 -23.00 26.58 -10.99
CA PHE A 778 -23.62 25.43 -11.65
C PHE A 778 -24.10 25.70 -13.08
#